data_AF-A0A8E2E2X0-F1
#
_entry.id   AF-A0A8E2E2X0-F1
#
_cell.length_a   1.000
_cell.length_b   1.000
_cell.length_c   1.000
_cell.angle_alpha   90.00
_cell.angle_beta   90.00
_cell.angle_gamma   90.00
#
_symmetry.space_group_name_H-M   'P 1'
#
loop_
_entity.id
_entity.type
_entity.pdbx_description
1 polymer ?
#
loop_
_entity_poly.entity_id
_entity_poly.type
_entity_poly.pdbx_seq_one_letter_code
_entity_poly.pdbx_strand_id
1 'polypeptide(L)'
;MPAPSLNAQNELPGSSPQGAPRNAEGLLVSLDNILTNFQSSLNRKDERKFRLTSLANLKQFIVNLQAKQCRERRQQGLKRLGPFLEAFEQFGQLLEGFCESDTFMAFIWGPIKYMLEITNDHHEAFNEVIDVYGKIGLKQPLYTQYEELLRTQPDITQVISAGYSDIVQVHALALRVFTQRCWRDIFSTTWPRHKFQISRHISNMEFRLDIIVHGGNVSQFNTAQNLPTLDYKQNTTEMDDEDLKRRQTVYTWLKPIDMDNEQYHFKQIRARCPPGTMPGRWLLDHITFREWFDPQFTALPTLLWLHGNPGAGKTVLASMVVEEAQKLSPAPTVLFFYFKQGDVDRDTFVTMARTLLAQLLKQDTGILDYMYNRCCKSGEPFLNSRPLIEELLLFALGNCDSAYIILDGLDECHSRDERRNIVGFFRNMIENHDHDADRLRCLFVSRKDSARKDYNGLAQIAVDLENNEDDIDAFSHFRSQELGDRLEIPKERLKEIANVVSAFADGMFLVAELVWINLCGQTSIAGLEYELASLPTDLDKLDEAYKRIMRTILTKPVRAEREEAKMLLGWLVCAKRPLKFHEVQTMKSINLEKREVEFERRRFRVNPKDLCESLVDVRADGSIELVHLTAKVYLLKSGDLDGAAEEIGLATFCVDYLNLPIFNSPFSEKEILDGSYGFMEYAVLYWVRHLEAGLSSRSGPDDLTRGFLESFEGLLEGHWRTPTIEPEISKRTRDRLQVFQNSPKHEQIQQAIASTKEQIKRFGDMRPGECALDLTEVVAGIRRQLESVVINSANRSIADPDISMKEKLKPKYGTDLFKCPRFSCKYFTRGFDSKHERDGHVQRHERPFRCTDINCTGFIGFAMKERLDKHLKEIHTDPGDQVPSFPTEDEIAESQREYLDAEVDANADSESGSESDKAAQPAQSSRPAKRTKTQTEFKCSHCDKTFAKRWNRDSHLKIHGIGEPLTCHMCGTSCARQSDLTRHMKKHTTVKAFKCGGVLSNGQHWGCGQSFLRADILSNHYKSKKGKKCIAAQEEEQAQVAA
;
A
#
# COMPACT_ATOMS: atom_id res chain seq x y z
N MET A 1 45.75 31.03 39.10
CA MET A 1 46.75 30.49 40.06
C MET A 1 46.48 29.00 40.19
N PRO A 2 47.46 28.07 40.24
CA PRO A 2 48.95 28.17 40.29
C PRO A 2 49.57 28.06 38.87
N ALA A 3 50.80 28.49 38.53
CA ALA A 3 52.17 28.37 39.04
C ALA A 3 52.97 27.19 38.41
N PRO A 4 54.23 27.41 37.94
CA PRO A 4 54.93 26.59 36.95
C PRO A 4 56.19 25.88 37.49
N SER A 5 56.64 24.81 36.81
CA SER A 5 57.98 24.18 36.92
C SER A 5 58.00 22.93 36.02
N LEU A 6 59.04 22.51 35.30
CA LEU A 6 60.45 22.87 35.18
C LEU A 6 60.95 22.17 33.89
N ASN A 7 61.82 22.83 33.12
CA ASN A 7 62.61 22.21 32.06
C ASN A 7 63.63 21.22 32.64
N ALA A 8 63.88 20.12 31.94
CA ALA A 8 65.19 19.48 31.90
C ALA A 8 65.43 18.86 30.51
N GLN A 9 66.49 19.35 29.86
CA GLN A 9 67.04 18.91 28.59
C GLN A 9 67.85 17.62 28.75
N ASN A 10 67.75 16.71 27.79
CA ASN A 10 68.88 16.13 27.04
C ASN A 10 68.41 14.86 26.30
N GLU A 11 68.50 14.84 24.97
CA GLU A 11 69.35 13.88 24.24
C GLU A 11 69.30 14.10 22.71
N LEU A 12 70.42 13.72 22.10
CA LEU A 12 71.00 13.92 20.76
C LEU A 12 70.10 13.70 19.50
N PRO A 13 70.52 14.24 18.33
CA PRO A 13 69.76 14.20 17.09
C PRO A 13 69.84 12.84 16.42
N GLY A 14 68.70 12.17 16.25
CA GLY A 14 68.59 10.89 15.57
C GLY A 14 67.42 10.89 14.59
N SER A 15 67.76 11.06 13.31
CA SER A 15 66.98 10.64 12.13
C SER A 15 65.47 10.94 12.10
N SER A 16 65.12 12.10 11.56
CA SER A 16 63.79 12.35 11.00
C SER A 16 63.51 11.35 9.86
N PRO A 17 62.39 10.60 9.86
CA PRO A 17 61.92 9.96 8.65
C PRO A 17 61.43 11.04 7.70
N GLN A 18 62.01 11.05 6.51
CA GLN A 18 61.71 11.98 5.44
C GLN A 18 60.25 11.83 4.96
N GLY A 19 59.52 12.94 4.99
CA GLY A 19 58.59 13.35 3.92
C GLY A 19 57.32 12.54 3.71
N ALA A 20 56.32 12.67 4.61
CA ALA A 20 54.93 12.41 4.22
C ALA A 20 54.49 13.47 3.18
N PRO A 21 53.85 13.09 2.06
CA PRO A 21 53.42 14.05 1.04
C PRO A 21 52.31 14.95 1.58
N ARG A 22 52.42 16.28 1.38
CA ARG A 22 51.40 17.29 1.79
C ARG A 22 49.96 16.95 1.36
N ASN A 23 49.79 16.16 0.31
CA ASN A 23 48.49 15.73 -0.20
C ASN A 23 47.83 14.63 0.67
N ALA A 24 48.56 13.90 1.50
CA ALA A 24 48.01 12.85 2.38
C ALA A 24 47.17 13.45 3.53
N GLU A 25 47.53 14.63 4.03
CA GLU A 25 46.78 15.33 5.07
C GLU A 25 45.40 15.80 4.55
N GLY A 26 45.34 16.29 3.30
CA GLY A 26 44.08 16.66 2.64
C GLY A 26 43.16 15.46 2.34
N LEU A 27 43.73 14.27 2.13
CA LEU A 27 42.95 13.03 1.97
C LEU A 27 42.25 12.64 3.27
N LEU A 28 42.92 12.73 4.42
CA LEU A 28 42.34 12.38 5.72
C LEU A 28 41.14 13.25 6.09
N VAL A 29 41.25 14.57 5.91
CA VAL A 29 40.12 15.50 6.14
C VAL A 29 38.93 15.14 5.25
N SER A 30 39.17 14.72 4.02
CA SER A 30 38.10 14.30 3.10
C SER A 30 37.44 12.98 3.54
N LEU A 31 38.23 12.04 4.06
CA LEU A 31 37.74 10.75 4.59
C LEU A 31 36.96 10.90 5.90
N ASP A 32 37.38 11.80 6.79
CA ASP A 32 36.67 12.05 8.06
C ASP A 32 35.28 12.67 7.85
N ASN A 33 35.16 13.59 6.87
CA ASN A 33 33.88 14.14 6.44
C ASN A 33 32.92 13.05 5.91
N ILE A 34 33.43 12.04 5.20
CA ILE A 34 32.64 10.89 4.72
C ILE A 34 32.13 10.07 5.91
N LEU A 35 32.99 9.85 6.92
CA LEU A 35 32.63 9.05 8.09
C LEU A 35 31.63 9.73 9.01
N THR A 36 31.68 11.05 9.15
CA THR A 36 30.73 11.79 9.99
C THR A 36 29.28 11.47 9.60
N ASN A 37 29.00 11.40 8.30
CA ASN A 37 27.67 11.01 7.79
C ASN A 37 27.33 9.55 8.10
N PHE A 38 28.29 8.63 7.94
CA PHE A 38 28.07 7.22 8.24
C PHE A 38 27.83 6.97 9.73
N GLN A 39 28.64 7.59 10.61
CA GLN A 39 28.49 7.53 12.06
C GLN A 39 27.11 8.02 12.51
N SER A 40 26.60 9.10 11.93
CA SER A 40 25.26 9.61 12.24
C SER A 40 24.12 8.63 11.93
N SER A 41 24.36 7.66 11.05
CA SER A 41 23.38 6.62 10.67
C SER A 41 23.40 5.38 11.57
N LEU A 42 24.39 5.24 12.45
CA LEU A 42 24.56 4.08 13.32
C LEU A 42 23.91 4.31 14.69
N ASN A 43 23.42 3.24 15.31
CA ASN A 43 23.05 3.31 16.72
C ASN A 43 24.32 3.42 17.60
N ARG A 44 24.16 3.95 18.82
CA ARG A 44 25.28 4.19 19.75
C ARG A 44 26.07 2.93 20.12
N LYS A 45 25.43 1.75 20.09
CA LYS A 45 26.07 0.48 20.45
C LYS A 45 27.00 0.01 19.35
N ASP A 46 26.52 0.03 18.11
CA ASP A 46 27.28 -0.39 16.93
C ASP A 46 28.39 0.61 16.62
N GLU A 47 28.13 1.91 16.75
CA GLU A 47 29.16 2.95 16.61
C GLU A 47 30.35 2.72 17.58
N ARG A 48 30.05 2.49 18.87
CA ARG A 48 31.09 2.17 19.88
C ARG A 48 31.81 0.86 19.55
N LYS A 49 31.09 -0.17 19.13
CA LYS A 49 31.67 -1.47 18.78
C LYS A 49 32.61 -1.34 17.58
N PHE A 50 32.27 -0.52 16.59
CA PHE A 50 33.09 -0.30 15.40
C PHE A 50 34.35 0.48 15.73
N ARG A 51 34.25 1.59 16.49
CA ARG A 51 35.41 2.38 16.96
C ARG A 51 36.48 1.54 17.69
N LEU A 52 36.08 0.47 18.36
CA LEU A 52 36.99 -0.43 19.10
C LEU A 52 37.58 -1.57 18.24
N THR A 53 37.25 -1.66 16.95
CA THR A 53 37.67 -2.77 16.10
C THR A 53 38.97 -2.45 15.37
N SER A 54 40.07 -3.13 15.74
CA SER A 54 41.34 -3.09 15.00
C SER A 54 41.49 -4.25 14.01
N LEU A 55 42.45 -4.13 13.07
CA LEU A 55 42.81 -5.22 12.15
C LEU A 55 43.23 -6.49 12.90
N ALA A 56 44.00 -6.36 13.99
CA ALA A 56 44.39 -7.49 14.83
C ALA A 56 43.16 -8.19 15.44
N ASN A 57 42.18 -7.41 15.92
CA ASN A 57 40.93 -7.97 16.44
C ASN A 57 40.12 -8.69 15.35
N LEU A 58 40.08 -8.16 14.13
CA LEU A 58 39.38 -8.77 13.01
C LEU A 58 40.07 -10.08 12.56
N LYS A 59 41.40 -10.08 12.38
CA LYS A 59 42.18 -11.28 12.03
C LYS A 59 41.97 -12.38 13.07
N GLN A 60 42.05 -12.06 14.36
CA GLN A 60 41.79 -13.02 15.44
C GLN A 60 40.35 -13.55 15.42
N PHE A 61 39.36 -12.67 15.19
CA PHE A 61 37.97 -13.08 15.07
C PHE A 61 37.75 -14.06 13.91
N ILE A 62 38.32 -13.79 12.73
CA ILE A 62 38.21 -14.66 11.55
C ILE A 62 38.85 -16.04 11.81
N VAL A 63 40.01 -16.09 12.47
CA VAL A 63 40.65 -17.37 12.84
C VAL A 63 39.76 -18.17 13.79
N ASN A 64 39.21 -17.52 14.82
CA ASN A 64 38.30 -18.16 15.77
C ASN A 64 37.01 -18.65 15.08
N LEU A 65 36.47 -17.85 14.17
CA LEU A 65 35.28 -18.18 13.38
C LEU A 65 35.53 -19.39 12.48
N GLN A 66 36.67 -19.42 11.78
CA GLN A 66 37.08 -20.56 10.95
C GLN A 66 37.25 -21.84 11.78
N ALA A 67 37.86 -21.75 12.96
CA ALA A 67 38.00 -22.89 13.87
C ALA A 67 36.64 -23.39 14.39
N LYS A 68 35.72 -22.47 14.72
CA LYS A 68 34.33 -22.81 15.09
C LYS A 68 33.60 -23.52 13.95
N GLN A 69 33.60 -22.95 12.74
CA GLN A 69 32.96 -23.53 11.56
C GLN A 69 33.55 -24.89 11.17
N CYS A 70 34.87 -25.08 11.30
CA CYS A 70 35.51 -26.38 11.10
C CYS A 70 35.01 -27.44 12.09
N ARG A 71 34.91 -27.10 13.39
CA ARG A 71 34.37 -28.02 14.41
C ARG A 71 32.92 -28.40 14.12
N GLU A 72 32.14 -27.46 13.60
CA GLU A 72 30.74 -27.65 13.25
C GLU A 72 30.51 -28.25 11.85
N ARG A 73 31.59 -28.56 11.10
CA ARG A 73 31.56 -29.07 9.72
C ARG A 73 30.86 -28.13 8.71
N ARG A 74 30.91 -26.82 8.93
CA ARG A 74 30.29 -25.76 8.10
C ARG A 74 31.35 -24.88 7.42
N GLN A 75 32.33 -25.45 6.71
CA GLN A 75 33.37 -24.63 6.06
C GLN A 75 32.79 -23.71 4.98
N GLN A 76 33.05 -22.40 5.08
CA GLN A 76 32.46 -21.39 4.18
C GLN A 76 33.48 -20.49 3.46
N GLY A 77 34.71 -20.98 3.27
CA GLY A 77 35.66 -20.31 2.37
C GLY A 77 36.16 -18.92 2.82
N LEU A 78 36.36 -18.69 4.13
CA LEU A 78 36.86 -17.39 4.67
C LEU A 78 38.19 -16.92 4.06
N LYS A 79 38.97 -17.80 3.42
CA LYS A 79 40.17 -17.44 2.64
C LYS A 79 39.90 -16.37 1.58
N ARG A 80 38.67 -16.26 1.10
CA ARG A 80 38.23 -15.25 0.13
C ARG A 80 38.32 -13.81 0.65
N LEU A 81 38.42 -13.62 1.97
CA LEU A 81 38.66 -12.31 2.59
C LEU A 81 40.13 -11.89 2.60
N GLY A 82 41.07 -12.77 2.25
CA GLY A 82 42.51 -12.47 2.22
C GLY A 82 42.86 -11.19 1.44
N PRO A 83 42.42 -11.03 0.18
CA PRO A 83 42.67 -9.83 -0.60
C PRO A 83 42.16 -8.54 0.04
N PHE A 84 41.03 -8.62 0.75
CA PHE A 84 40.48 -7.46 1.47
C PHE A 84 41.35 -7.09 2.67
N LEU A 85 41.76 -8.07 3.49
CA LEU A 85 42.60 -7.81 4.66
C LEU A 85 43.96 -7.22 4.26
N GLU A 86 44.60 -7.79 3.24
CA GLU A 86 45.91 -7.35 2.76
C GLU A 86 45.87 -5.95 2.16
N ALA A 87 44.89 -5.66 1.30
CA ALA A 87 44.79 -4.37 0.63
C ALA A 87 44.52 -3.21 1.62
N PHE A 88 43.62 -3.40 2.57
CA PHE A 88 43.31 -2.36 3.55
C PHE A 88 44.34 -2.27 4.68
N GLU A 89 45.16 -3.31 4.92
CA GLU A 89 46.36 -3.21 5.75
C GLU A 89 47.41 -2.30 5.10
N GLN A 90 47.65 -2.47 3.79
CA GLN A 90 48.53 -1.60 3.01
C GLN A 90 48.01 -0.15 2.94
N PHE A 91 46.70 0.04 2.77
CA PHE A 91 46.11 1.38 2.81
C PHE A 91 46.19 2.00 4.21
N GLY A 92 46.04 1.21 5.28
CA GLY A 92 46.26 1.67 6.65
C GLY A 92 47.69 2.18 6.87
N GLN A 93 48.70 1.45 6.36
CA GLN A 93 50.11 1.85 6.41
C GLN A 93 50.39 3.16 5.66
N LEU A 94 49.69 3.41 4.55
CA LEU A 94 49.78 4.69 3.84
C LEU A 94 49.33 5.87 4.71
N LEU A 95 48.40 5.61 5.63
CA LEU A 95 47.85 6.61 6.56
C LEU A 95 48.61 6.65 7.90
N GLU A 96 49.55 5.72 8.16
CA GLU A 96 50.36 5.71 9.39
C GLU A 96 51.21 6.98 9.47
N GLY A 97 51.09 7.70 10.60
CA GLY A 97 51.76 8.98 10.84
C GLY A 97 50.83 10.17 11.10
N PHE A 98 49.50 9.98 10.98
CA PHE A 98 48.50 11.00 11.25
C PHE A 98 47.55 10.58 12.38
N CYS A 99 47.18 11.48 13.31
CA CYS A 99 46.47 11.16 14.56
C CYS A 99 45.05 10.58 14.41
N GLU A 100 44.45 10.53 13.21
CA GLU A 100 43.06 10.10 12.98
C GLU A 100 42.91 8.87 12.07
N SER A 101 44.02 8.28 11.60
CA SER A 101 44.01 7.09 10.72
C SER A 101 43.31 5.88 11.34
N ASP A 102 43.50 5.68 12.65
CA ASP A 102 42.96 4.54 13.38
C ASP A 102 41.43 4.58 13.48
N THR A 103 40.87 5.78 13.63
CA THR A 103 39.42 5.99 13.65
C THR A 103 38.82 5.59 12.31
N PHE A 104 39.42 6.02 11.19
CA PHE A 104 38.88 5.70 9.88
C PHE A 104 38.88 4.20 9.61
N MET A 105 40.02 3.56 9.86
CA MET A 105 40.18 2.13 9.63
C MET A 105 39.25 1.30 10.52
N ALA A 106 38.96 1.74 11.74
CA ALA A 106 37.98 1.09 12.61
C ALA A 106 36.58 1.00 11.99
N PHE A 107 36.16 2.00 11.20
CA PHE A 107 34.88 1.99 10.47
C PHE A 107 34.91 1.21 9.15
N ILE A 108 36.08 0.73 8.72
CA ILE A 108 36.21 -0.29 7.67
C ILE A 108 36.14 -1.70 8.29
N TRP A 109 36.83 -1.92 9.40
CA TRP A 109 36.92 -3.22 10.07
C TRP A 109 35.66 -3.61 10.85
N GLY A 110 35.01 -2.64 11.49
CA GLY A 110 33.81 -2.84 12.30
C GLY A 110 32.64 -3.45 11.53
N PRO A 111 32.21 -2.86 10.40
CA PRO A 111 31.09 -3.36 9.61
C PRO A 111 31.31 -4.79 9.11
N ILE A 112 32.48 -5.13 8.55
CA ILE A 112 32.75 -6.51 8.08
C ILE A 112 32.70 -7.51 9.24
N LYS A 113 33.28 -7.17 10.39
CA LYS A 113 33.23 -8.02 11.59
C LYS A 113 31.79 -8.29 12.02
N TYR A 114 30.98 -7.23 12.07
CA TYR A 114 29.56 -7.30 12.43
C TYR A 114 28.77 -8.19 11.46
N MET A 115 28.98 -8.02 10.15
CA MET A 115 28.30 -8.82 9.14
C MET A 115 28.62 -10.31 9.27
N LEU A 116 29.90 -10.65 9.43
CA LEU A 116 30.34 -12.03 9.61
C LEU A 116 29.77 -12.65 10.89
N GLU A 117 29.67 -11.87 11.96
CA GLU A 117 29.11 -12.31 13.25
C GLU A 117 27.60 -12.61 13.12
N ILE A 118 26.83 -11.73 12.48
CA ILE A 118 25.37 -11.90 12.34
C ILE A 118 25.01 -13.00 11.34
N THR A 119 25.74 -13.09 10.24
CA THR A 119 25.42 -14.04 9.16
C THR A 119 26.03 -15.43 9.38
N ASN A 120 26.86 -15.64 10.42
CA ASN A 120 27.57 -16.91 10.67
C ASN A 120 26.67 -18.16 10.62
N ASP A 121 25.42 -18.05 11.06
CA ASP A 121 24.50 -19.18 11.13
C ASP A 121 23.52 -19.25 9.95
N HIS A 122 23.66 -18.36 8.95
CA HIS A 122 22.82 -18.32 7.75
C HIS A 122 23.67 -18.47 6.48
N HIS A 123 23.67 -19.67 5.88
CA HIS A 123 24.64 -20.05 4.85
C HIS A 123 24.66 -19.14 3.61
N GLU A 124 23.49 -18.81 3.06
CA GLU A 124 23.38 -17.98 1.85
C GLU A 124 23.88 -16.55 2.10
N ALA A 125 23.32 -15.87 3.11
CA ALA A 125 23.75 -14.54 3.54
C ALA A 125 25.25 -14.44 3.84
N PHE A 126 25.83 -15.42 4.52
CA PHE A 126 27.26 -15.43 4.83
C PHE A 126 28.13 -15.44 3.57
N ASN A 127 27.79 -16.30 2.59
CA ASN A 127 28.51 -16.37 1.33
C ASN A 127 28.38 -15.05 0.54
N GLU A 128 27.18 -14.48 0.48
CA GLU A 128 26.92 -13.20 -0.19
C GLU A 128 27.73 -12.04 0.43
N VAL A 129 27.84 -11.99 1.75
CA VAL A 129 28.68 -11.02 2.46
C VAL A 129 30.16 -11.21 2.08
N ILE A 130 30.68 -12.44 2.14
CA ILE A 130 32.08 -12.72 1.78
C ILE A 130 32.36 -12.38 0.31
N ASP A 131 31.41 -12.67 -0.58
CA ASP A 131 31.47 -12.31 -2.00
C ASP A 131 31.64 -10.80 -2.21
N VAL A 132 30.85 -10.00 -1.50
CA VAL A 132 30.89 -8.53 -1.56
C VAL A 132 32.27 -8.02 -1.11
N TYR A 133 32.73 -8.43 0.08
CA TYR A 133 34.02 -7.95 0.61
C TYR A 133 35.23 -8.47 -0.16
N GLY A 134 35.18 -9.72 -0.66
CA GLY A 134 36.22 -10.28 -1.51
C GLY A 134 36.39 -9.50 -2.83
N LYS A 135 35.28 -9.09 -3.47
CA LYS A 135 35.31 -8.24 -4.66
C LYS A 135 35.89 -6.86 -4.38
N ILE A 136 35.54 -6.25 -3.25
CA ILE A 136 36.12 -4.97 -2.83
C ILE A 136 37.63 -5.09 -2.70
N GLY A 137 38.12 -6.14 -2.02
CA GLY A 137 39.55 -6.37 -1.81
C GLY A 137 40.33 -6.61 -3.10
N LEU A 138 39.81 -7.42 -4.02
CA LEU A 138 40.47 -7.75 -5.30
C LEU A 138 40.66 -6.56 -6.25
N LYS A 139 39.96 -5.44 -6.01
CA LYS A 139 39.97 -4.25 -6.85
C LYS A 139 40.67 -3.06 -6.21
N GLN A 140 41.36 -3.26 -5.08
CA GLN A 140 42.15 -2.21 -4.45
C GLN A 140 43.53 -2.06 -5.15
N PRO A 141 44.03 -0.82 -5.33
CA PRO A 141 45.40 -0.55 -5.76
C PRO A 141 46.45 -1.03 -4.75
N LEU A 142 47.67 -1.25 -5.24
CA LEU A 142 48.82 -1.59 -4.41
C LEU A 142 49.39 -0.35 -3.72
N TYR A 143 50.03 -0.54 -2.57
CA TYR A 143 50.70 0.53 -1.80
C TYR A 143 51.57 1.47 -2.67
N THR A 144 52.42 0.89 -3.52
CA THR A 144 53.37 1.65 -4.35
C THR A 144 52.69 2.60 -5.33
N GLN A 145 51.50 2.23 -5.83
CA GLN A 145 50.71 3.02 -6.77
C GLN A 145 50.05 4.22 -6.07
N TYR A 146 49.59 4.03 -4.83
CA TYR A 146 49.07 5.13 -4.01
C TYR A 146 50.16 6.16 -3.71
N GLU A 147 51.34 5.70 -3.30
CA GLU A 147 52.45 6.56 -2.89
C GLU A 147 52.97 7.42 -4.06
N GLU A 148 53.10 6.82 -5.26
CA GLU A 148 53.57 7.51 -6.46
C GLU A 148 52.59 8.62 -6.89
N LEU A 149 51.28 8.36 -6.89
CA LEU A 149 50.28 9.33 -7.32
C LEU A 149 50.04 10.44 -6.30
N LEU A 150 50.02 10.13 -5.00
CA LEU A 150 49.87 11.15 -3.96
C LEU A 150 51.03 12.15 -3.95
N ARG A 151 52.23 11.71 -4.37
CA ARG A 151 53.41 12.57 -4.53
C ARG A 151 53.34 13.44 -5.81
N THR A 152 52.72 12.94 -6.87
CA THR A 152 52.78 13.56 -8.22
C THR A 152 51.53 14.36 -8.61
N GLN A 153 50.35 14.06 -8.04
CA GLN A 153 49.07 14.67 -8.43
C GLN A 153 48.19 15.01 -7.22
N PRO A 154 47.88 16.29 -6.95
CA PRO A 154 47.03 16.70 -5.82
C PRO A 154 45.56 16.26 -5.95
N ASP A 155 45.02 16.30 -7.16
CA ASP A 155 43.60 16.02 -7.46
C ASP A 155 43.21 14.54 -7.23
N ILE A 156 44.19 13.66 -7.08
CA ILE A 156 43.98 12.22 -6.81
C ILE A 156 43.33 11.98 -5.45
N THR A 157 43.54 12.87 -4.49
CA THR A 157 43.01 12.78 -3.13
C THR A 157 41.49 12.71 -3.13
N GLN A 158 40.84 13.53 -3.97
CA GLN A 158 39.38 13.55 -4.12
C GLN A 158 38.84 12.29 -4.81
N VAL A 159 39.63 11.67 -5.70
CA VAL A 159 39.24 10.43 -6.39
C VAL A 159 39.32 9.24 -5.44
N ILE A 160 40.38 9.19 -4.63
CA ILE A 160 40.53 8.20 -3.55
C ILE A 160 39.39 8.36 -2.55
N SER A 161 39.15 9.58 -2.04
CA SER A 161 38.07 9.80 -1.08
C SER A 161 36.71 9.41 -1.65
N ALA A 162 36.45 9.71 -2.94
CA ALA A 162 35.22 9.28 -3.60
C ALA A 162 35.12 7.75 -3.74
N GLY A 163 36.22 7.04 -4.03
CA GLY A 163 36.23 5.56 -4.06
C GLY A 163 35.94 4.94 -2.69
N TYR A 164 36.54 5.47 -1.64
CA TYR A 164 36.27 5.03 -0.26
C TYR A 164 34.87 5.42 0.22
N SER A 165 34.31 6.53 -0.27
CA SER A 165 32.91 6.86 -0.06
C SER A 165 31.98 5.78 -0.61
N ASP A 166 32.28 5.17 -1.76
CA ASP A 166 31.47 4.05 -2.27
C ASP A 166 31.54 2.81 -1.37
N ILE A 167 32.70 2.53 -0.77
CA ILE A 167 32.87 1.41 0.19
C ILE A 167 32.02 1.66 1.44
N VAL A 168 32.04 2.88 1.97
CA VAL A 168 31.19 3.27 3.12
C VAL A 168 29.70 3.16 2.76
N GLN A 169 29.30 3.50 1.53
CA GLN A 169 27.92 3.29 1.07
C GLN A 169 27.56 1.80 0.96
N VAL A 170 28.48 0.94 0.53
CA VAL A 170 28.29 -0.52 0.58
C VAL A 170 28.06 -1.00 2.02
N HIS A 171 28.82 -0.50 2.99
CA HIS A 171 28.61 -0.81 4.41
C HIS A 171 27.26 -0.35 4.90
N ALA A 172 26.85 0.89 4.58
CA ALA A 172 25.56 1.44 4.97
C ALA A 172 24.37 0.63 4.41
N LEU A 173 24.42 0.26 3.12
CA LEU A 173 23.39 -0.56 2.47
C LEU A 173 23.31 -1.97 3.05
N ALA A 174 24.45 -2.59 3.32
CA ALA A 174 24.47 -3.91 3.96
C ALA A 174 23.94 -3.85 5.39
N LEU A 175 24.35 -2.84 6.18
CA LEU A 175 23.88 -2.64 7.56
C LEU A 175 22.36 -2.48 7.61
N ARG A 176 21.79 -1.70 6.69
CA ARG A 176 20.33 -1.52 6.59
C ARG A 176 19.55 -2.84 6.48
N VAL A 177 20.12 -3.88 5.86
CA VAL A 177 19.48 -5.20 5.77
C VAL A 177 19.70 -5.99 7.05
N PHE A 178 20.94 -6.09 7.51
CA PHE A 178 21.32 -7.01 8.60
C PHE A 178 21.08 -6.44 10.01
N THR A 179 20.72 -5.17 10.15
CA THR A 179 20.24 -4.60 11.41
C THR A 179 18.73 -4.76 11.62
N GLN A 180 17.99 -5.22 10.61
CA GLN A 180 16.54 -5.48 10.76
C GLN A 180 16.30 -6.70 11.66
N ARG A 181 15.33 -6.64 12.57
CA ARG A 181 15.06 -7.73 13.53
C ARG A 181 14.73 -9.06 12.84
N CYS A 182 13.89 -9.00 11.80
CA CYS A 182 13.47 -10.18 11.04
C CYS A 182 14.27 -10.38 9.75
N TRP A 183 15.53 -9.91 9.67
CA TRP A 183 16.33 -9.95 8.44
C TRP A 183 16.44 -11.35 7.83
N ARG A 184 16.45 -12.41 8.66
CA ARG A 184 16.55 -13.81 8.21
C ARG A 184 15.36 -14.22 7.33
N ASP A 185 14.15 -13.84 7.74
CA ASP A 185 12.91 -14.24 7.08
C ASP A 185 12.73 -13.52 5.74
N ILE A 186 13.31 -12.32 5.61
CA ILE A 186 13.16 -11.47 4.43
C ILE A 186 14.38 -11.43 3.53
N PHE A 187 15.52 -11.97 3.95
CA PHE A 187 16.79 -11.91 3.22
C PHE A 187 16.62 -12.32 1.75
N SER A 188 15.98 -13.46 1.48
CA SER A 188 15.73 -13.96 0.12
C SER A 188 14.90 -13.01 -0.76
N THR A 189 14.07 -12.16 -0.14
CA THR A 189 13.20 -11.20 -0.83
C THR A 189 13.83 -9.81 -0.96
N THR A 190 14.55 -9.34 0.06
CA THR A 190 15.08 -7.96 0.13
C THR A 190 16.52 -7.87 -0.41
N TRP A 191 17.33 -8.91 -0.23
CA TRP A 191 18.74 -8.92 -0.63
C TRP A 191 18.97 -8.70 -2.13
N PRO A 192 18.21 -9.29 -3.08
CA PRO A 192 18.49 -9.13 -4.51
C PRO A 192 18.54 -7.66 -4.97
N ARG A 193 17.68 -6.81 -4.40
CA ARG A 193 17.62 -5.37 -4.72
C ARG A 193 18.78 -4.62 -4.07
N HIS A 194 19.07 -4.89 -2.81
CA HIS A 194 20.21 -4.28 -2.11
C HIS A 194 21.53 -4.71 -2.76
N LYS A 195 21.65 -5.98 -3.16
CA LYS A 195 22.79 -6.53 -3.91
C LYS A 195 23.00 -5.83 -5.24
N PHE A 196 21.93 -5.47 -5.96
CA PHE A 196 22.05 -4.68 -7.19
C PHE A 196 22.67 -3.30 -6.93
N GLN A 197 22.22 -2.60 -5.87
CA GLN A 197 22.80 -1.31 -5.47
C GLN A 197 24.26 -1.43 -4.99
N ILE A 198 24.53 -2.43 -4.14
CA ILE A 198 25.88 -2.75 -3.67
C ILE A 198 26.81 -3.04 -4.86
N SER A 199 26.37 -3.83 -5.83
CA SER A 199 27.17 -4.16 -7.02
C SER A 199 27.51 -2.90 -7.84
N ARG A 200 26.60 -1.93 -7.91
CA ARG A 200 26.84 -0.66 -8.60
C ARG A 200 27.87 0.21 -7.87
N HIS A 201 27.77 0.33 -6.54
CA HIS A 201 28.79 1.04 -5.76
C HIS A 201 30.16 0.37 -5.90
N ILE A 202 30.21 -0.96 -5.93
CA ILE A 202 31.45 -1.69 -6.22
C ILE A 202 31.97 -1.36 -7.63
N SER A 203 31.11 -1.30 -8.66
CA SER A 203 31.54 -0.92 -10.02
C SER A 203 32.02 0.54 -10.11
N ASN A 204 31.38 1.46 -9.39
CA ASN A 204 31.81 2.86 -9.32
C ASN A 204 33.17 2.99 -8.63
N MET A 205 33.34 2.28 -7.51
CA MET A 205 34.62 2.16 -6.81
C MET A 205 35.68 1.57 -7.74
N GLU A 206 35.40 0.45 -8.41
CA GLU A 206 36.31 -0.19 -9.35
C GLU A 206 36.72 0.77 -10.47
N PHE A 207 35.77 1.48 -11.10
CA PHE A 207 36.07 2.46 -12.13
C PHE A 207 36.99 3.59 -11.60
N ARG A 208 36.75 4.10 -10.39
CA ARG A 208 37.57 5.17 -9.79
C ARG A 208 38.98 4.68 -9.44
N LEU A 209 39.08 3.49 -8.88
CA LEU A 209 40.36 2.90 -8.46
C LEU A 209 41.16 2.34 -9.64
N ASP A 210 40.52 1.95 -10.74
CA ASP A 210 41.21 1.49 -11.96
C ASP A 210 42.00 2.63 -12.64
N ILE A 211 41.51 3.86 -12.53
CA ILE A 211 42.21 5.07 -13.00
C ILE A 211 43.52 5.28 -12.22
N ILE A 212 43.54 4.91 -10.93
CA ILE A 212 44.75 4.92 -10.09
C ILE A 212 45.73 3.84 -10.56
N VAL A 213 45.23 2.63 -10.84
CA VAL A 213 46.07 1.49 -11.27
C VAL A 213 46.75 1.75 -12.62
N HIS A 214 46.08 2.43 -13.55
CA HIS A 214 46.56 2.63 -14.94
C HIS A 214 47.15 4.02 -15.23
N GLY A 215 47.24 4.91 -14.24
CA GLY A 215 47.84 6.24 -14.41
C GLY A 215 47.00 7.18 -15.29
N GLY A 216 45.77 7.47 -14.88
CA GLY A 216 44.83 8.30 -15.64
C GLY A 216 45.24 9.76 -15.87
N ASN A 217 44.55 10.43 -16.78
CA ASN A 217 44.73 11.85 -17.08
C ASN A 217 43.71 12.75 -16.34
N VAL A 218 43.98 14.06 -16.26
CA VAL A 218 43.13 15.06 -15.56
C VAL A 218 41.66 15.02 -16.01
N SER A 219 41.38 14.75 -17.29
CA SER A 219 40.01 14.62 -17.79
C SER A 219 39.28 13.37 -17.26
N GLN A 220 39.99 12.25 -17.09
CA GLN A 220 39.46 11.03 -16.49
C GLN A 220 39.22 11.23 -14.99
N PHE A 221 40.11 11.94 -14.29
CA PHE A 221 39.92 12.29 -12.88
C PHE A 221 38.70 13.20 -12.67
N ASN A 222 38.52 14.24 -13.49
CA ASN A 222 37.32 15.09 -13.44
C ASN A 222 36.03 14.31 -13.74
N THR A 223 36.07 13.33 -14.65
CA THR A 223 34.91 12.47 -14.95
C THR A 223 34.59 11.55 -13.77
N ALA A 224 35.62 10.96 -13.15
CA ALA A 224 35.51 10.09 -11.98
C ALA A 224 34.96 10.82 -10.74
N GLN A 225 35.31 12.09 -10.57
CA GLN A 225 34.80 12.98 -9.53
C GLN A 225 33.34 13.41 -9.74
N ASN A 226 32.90 13.61 -10.99
CA ASN A 226 31.54 14.07 -11.31
C ASN A 226 30.51 12.93 -11.51
N LEU A 227 30.96 11.68 -11.55
CA LEU A 227 30.09 10.49 -11.59
C LEU A 227 29.00 10.43 -10.48
N PRO A 228 29.24 10.85 -9.22
CA PRO A 228 28.24 10.78 -8.16
C PRO A 228 26.99 11.62 -8.46
N THR A 229 27.10 12.80 -9.09
CA THR A 229 26.01 13.80 -9.04
C THR A 229 24.89 13.56 -10.05
N LEU A 230 25.19 12.97 -11.21
CA LEU A 230 24.19 12.62 -12.23
C LEU A 230 23.58 11.24 -11.97
N ASP A 231 24.41 10.27 -11.59
CA ASP A 231 23.99 8.89 -11.39
C ASP A 231 23.15 8.77 -10.09
N TYR A 232 23.59 9.37 -8.98
CA TYR A 232 22.85 9.36 -7.71
C TYR A 232 21.44 9.98 -7.84
N LYS A 233 21.32 11.16 -8.48
CA LYS A 233 20.02 11.84 -8.64
C LYS A 233 19.04 11.05 -9.51
N GLN A 234 19.51 10.47 -10.63
CA GLN A 234 18.66 9.65 -11.49
C GLN A 234 18.22 8.36 -10.79
N ASN A 235 19.12 7.72 -10.04
CA ASN A 235 18.83 6.45 -9.36
C ASN A 235 17.91 6.58 -8.17
N THR A 236 18.12 7.59 -7.32
CA THR A 236 17.21 7.85 -6.20
C THR A 236 15.81 8.09 -6.75
N THR A 237 15.68 8.85 -7.85
CA THR A 237 14.40 9.09 -8.52
C THR A 237 13.78 7.81 -9.08
N GLU A 238 14.54 6.96 -9.80
CA GLU A 238 14.03 5.69 -10.35
C GLU A 238 13.61 4.69 -9.25
N MET A 239 14.38 4.62 -8.17
CA MET A 239 14.08 3.76 -7.03
C MET A 239 12.88 4.26 -6.23
N ASP A 240 12.78 5.57 -6.01
CA ASP A 240 11.64 6.20 -5.35
C ASP A 240 10.38 6.00 -6.19
N ASP A 241 10.48 6.08 -7.52
CA ASP A 241 9.39 5.77 -8.45
C ASP A 241 8.97 4.29 -8.39
N GLU A 242 9.92 3.36 -8.28
CA GLU A 242 9.61 1.94 -8.09
C GLU A 242 8.98 1.66 -6.73
N ASP A 243 9.50 2.27 -5.66
CA ASP A 243 8.94 2.14 -4.31
C ASP A 243 7.56 2.73 -4.22
N LEU A 244 7.33 3.87 -4.86
CA LEU A 244 6.01 4.47 -4.97
C LEU A 244 5.04 3.52 -5.68
N LYS A 245 5.43 2.91 -6.80
CA LYS A 245 4.60 1.92 -7.52
C LYS A 245 4.31 0.68 -6.66
N ARG A 246 5.32 0.15 -5.94
CA ARG A 246 5.14 -1.00 -5.04
C ARG A 246 4.21 -0.65 -3.89
N ARG A 247 4.43 0.50 -3.23
CA ARG A 247 3.57 1.03 -2.17
C ARG A 247 2.14 1.18 -2.66
N GLN A 248 1.92 1.79 -3.82
CA GLN A 248 0.59 1.92 -4.41
C GLN A 248 -0.07 0.55 -4.70
N THR A 249 0.72 -0.42 -5.15
CA THR A 249 0.23 -1.79 -5.40
C THR A 249 -0.20 -2.47 -4.09
N VAL A 250 0.68 -2.47 -3.08
CA VAL A 250 0.38 -3.05 -1.76
C VAL A 250 -0.77 -2.31 -1.11
N TYR A 251 -0.82 -0.98 -1.17
CA TYR A 251 -1.91 -0.18 -0.62
C TYR A 251 -3.25 -0.49 -1.30
N THR A 252 -3.25 -0.69 -2.63
CA THR A 252 -4.45 -1.12 -3.38
C THR A 252 -4.92 -2.51 -2.95
N TRP A 253 -3.97 -3.42 -2.71
CA TRP A 253 -4.23 -4.79 -2.25
C TRP A 253 -4.74 -4.85 -0.79
N LEU A 254 -4.15 -4.07 0.10
CA LEU A 254 -4.61 -3.93 1.48
C LEU A 254 -5.99 -3.27 1.53
N LYS A 255 -6.26 -2.30 0.65
CA LYS A 255 -7.50 -1.51 0.63
C LYS A 255 -7.86 -0.99 2.03
N PRO A 256 -6.94 -0.26 2.70
CA PRO A 256 -7.13 0.18 4.08
C PRO A 256 -8.25 1.22 4.18
N ILE A 257 -8.78 1.38 5.40
CA ILE A 257 -9.72 2.44 5.74
C ILE A 257 -8.95 3.68 6.18
N ASP A 258 -9.44 4.85 5.80
CA ASP A 258 -8.87 6.13 6.20
C ASP A 258 -9.19 6.42 7.66
N MET A 259 -8.27 6.04 8.54
CA MET A 259 -8.35 6.34 9.98
C MET A 259 -7.83 7.74 10.30
N ASP A 260 -7.02 8.36 9.42
CA ASP A 260 -6.48 9.70 9.63
C ASP A 260 -7.61 10.74 9.66
N ASN A 261 -8.64 10.57 8.81
CA ASN A 261 -9.82 11.43 8.83
C ASN A 261 -10.65 11.29 10.13
N GLU A 262 -10.82 10.06 10.65
CA GLU A 262 -11.51 9.84 11.93
C GLU A 262 -10.70 10.42 13.10
N GLN A 263 -9.37 10.24 13.10
CA GLN A 263 -8.46 10.86 14.06
C GLN A 263 -8.60 12.40 14.05
N TYR A 264 -8.64 13.01 12.87
CA TYR A 264 -8.85 14.45 12.73
C TYR A 264 -10.22 14.88 13.29
N HIS A 265 -11.28 14.12 13.03
CA HIS A 265 -12.61 14.42 13.55
C HIS A 265 -12.65 14.42 15.10
N PHE A 266 -12.09 13.40 15.74
CA PHE A 266 -12.06 13.34 17.22
C PHE A 266 -11.18 14.44 17.83
N LYS A 267 -10.10 14.83 17.14
CA LYS A 267 -9.33 16.03 17.50
C LYS A 267 -10.18 17.29 17.45
N GLN A 268 -11.02 17.46 16.43
CA GLN A 268 -11.94 18.61 16.33
C GLN A 268 -12.99 18.62 17.42
N ILE A 269 -13.51 17.45 17.84
CA ILE A 269 -14.44 17.35 18.98
C ILE A 269 -13.74 17.83 20.25
N ARG A 270 -12.51 17.38 20.53
CA ARG A 270 -11.71 17.84 21.68
C ARG A 270 -11.45 19.35 21.65
N ALA A 271 -11.26 19.93 20.47
CA ALA A 271 -11.05 21.37 20.29
C ALA A 271 -12.28 22.25 20.59
N ARG A 272 -13.46 21.66 20.82
CA ARG A 272 -14.67 22.40 21.25
C ARG A 272 -14.62 22.83 22.72
N CYS A 273 -13.70 22.26 23.50
CA CYS A 273 -13.48 22.66 24.89
C CYS A 273 -12.69 23.99 24.97
N PRO A 274 -12.79 24.73 26.09
CA PRO A 274 -12.17 26.05 26.23
C PRO A 274 -10.66 26.07 25.89
N PRO A 275 -10.17 27.10 25.17
CA PRO A 275 -8.75 27.24 24.85
C PRO A 275 -7.87 27.21 26.11
N GLY A 276 -6.83 26.37 26.10
CA GLY A 276 -5.91 26.21 27.23
C GLY A 276 -6.32 25.12 28.24
N THR A 277 -7.53 24.57 28.13
CA THR A 277 -7.86 23.29 28.79
C THR A 277 -7.44 22.13 27.88
N MET A 278 -6.96 21.04 28.48
CA MET A 278 -6.69 19.79 27.75
C MET A 278 -7.60 18.71 28.31
N PRO A 279 -8.83 18.57 27.78
CA PRO A 279 -9.75 17.52 28.20
C PRO A 279 -9.10 16.16 28.05
N GLY A 280 -9.19 15.33 29.10
CA GLY A 280 -8.56 14.04 29.19
C GLY A 280 -7.15 14.05 29.78
N ARG A 281 -6.60 15.20 30.18
CA ARG A 281 -5.25 15.29 30.76
C ARG A 281 -5.10 14.43 32.01
N TRP A 282 -6.15 14.27 32.80
CA TRP A 282 -6.17 13.37 33.96
C TRP A 282 -5.69 11.96 33.60
N LEU A 283 -5.95 11.48 32.38
CA LEU A 283 -5.50 10.16 31.93
C LEU A 283 -3.97 10.12 31.79
N LEU A 284 -3.35 11.19 31.32
CA LEU A 284 -1.89 11.30 31.22
C LEU A 284 -1.22 11.36 32.60
N ASP A 285 -1.92 11.90 33.59
CA ASP A 285 -1.45 12.00 34.97
C ASP A 285 -1.75 10.72 35.79
N HIS A 286 -2.64 9.85 35.30
CA HIS A 286 -3.02 8.60 35.96
C HIS A 286 -1.84 7.63 36.07
N ILE A 287 -1.57 7.12 37.28
CA ILE A 287 -0.38 6.30 37.59
C ILE A 287 -0.26 5.10 36.65
N THR A 288 -1.31 4.28 36.54
CA THR A 288 -1.33 3.10 35.66
C THR A 288 -1.13 3.45 34.19
N PHE A 289 -1.63 4.61 33.74
CA PHE A 289 -1.44 5.04 32.36
C PHE A 289 0.02 5.45 32.13
N ARG A 290 0.63 6.18 33.07
CA ARG A 290 2.05 6.56 33.00
C ARG A 290 2.97 5.35 32.95
N GLU A 291 2.72 4.35 33.78
CA GLU A 291 3.45 3.07 33.77
C GLU A 291 3.32 2.35 32.41
N TRP A 292 2.13 2.40 31.80
CA TRP A 292 1.88 1.85 30.46
C TRP A 292 2.39 2.73 29.31
N PHE A 293 2.50 4.06 29.48
CA PHE A 293 2.73 5.00 28.36
C PHE A 293 4.16 5.53 28.27
N ASP A 294 4.85 5.71 29.39
CA ASP A 294 6.21 6.28 29.39
C ASP A 294 7.26 5.16 29.30
N PRO A 295 8.11 5.13 28.26
CA PRO A 295 9.16 4.13 28.07
C PRO A 295 10.16 4.01 29.23
N GLN A 296 10.25 5.01 30.11
CA GLN A 296 11.14 4.99 31.27
C GLN A 296 10.65 4.02 32.38
N PHE A 297 9.37 3.68 32.39
CA PHE A 297 8.81 2.71 33.32
C PHE A 297 8.90 1.30 32.70
N THR A 298 9.82 0.48 33.23
CA THR A 298 10.08 -0.90 32.79
C THR A 298 9.31 -1.94 33.61
N ALA A 299 8.27 -1.54 34.34
CA ALA A 299 7.46 -2.44 35.16
C ALA A 299 6.01 -2.43 34.64
N LEU A 300 5.56 -3.63 34.23
CA LEU A 300 4.23 -4.00 33.72
C LEU A 300 3.09 -3.07 34.17
N PRO A 301 2.18 -2.69 33.23
CA PRO A 301 1.68 -3.57 32.18
C PRO A 301 1.89 -3.08 30.73
N THR A 302 2.01 -4.01 29.77
CA THR A 302 2.11 -3.73 28.31
C THR A 302 0.75 -3.71 27.62
N LEU A 303 -0.26 -4.30 28.25
CA LEU A 303 -1.66 -4.31 27.83
C LEU A 303 -2.50 -3.49 28.81
N LEU A 304 -3.27 -2.54 28.29
CA LEU A 304 -4.13 -1.66 29.09
C LEU A 304 -5.56 -1.70 28.55
N TRP A 305 -6.54 -1.73 29.45
CA TRP A 305 -7.96 -1.64 29.11
C TRP A 305 -8.57 -0.36 29.66
N LEU A 306 -8.94 0.57 28.77
CA LEU A 306 -9.70 1.76 29.11
C LEU A 306 -11.20 1.46 28.92
N HIS A 307 -11.98 1.56 29.99
CA HIS A 307 -13.41 1.24 29.93
C HIS A 307 -14.28 2.33 30.54
N GLY A 308 -15.53 2.42 30.09
CA GLY A 308 -16.44 3.44 30.62
C GLY A 308 -17.80 3.43 29.95
N ASN A 309 -18.72 4.20 30.53
CA ASN A 309 -20.11 4.27 30.07
C ASN A 309 -20.21 4.85 28.64
N PRO A 310 -21.26 4.51 27.87
CA PRO A 310 -21.54 5.18 26.60
C PRO A 310 -21.56 6.70 26.76
N GLY A 311 -20.95 7.44 25.84
CA GLY A 311 -20.94 8.91 25.91
C GLY A 311 -19.93 9.54 26.89
N ALA A 312 -19.14 8.75 27.63
CA ALA A 312 -18.13 9.28 28.57
C ALA A 312 -16.86 9.86 27.92
N GLY A 313 -16.77 9.94 26.58
CA GLY A 313 -15.60 10.53 25.89
C GLY A 313 -14.42 9.59 25.61
N LYS A 314 -14.58 8.27 25.79
CA LYS A 314 -13.54 7.25 25.56
C LYS A 314 -12.79 7.39 24.22
N THR A 315 -13.51 7.51 23.11
CA THR A 315 -12.91 7.64 21.77
C THR A 315 -12.10 8.94 21.63
N VAL A 316 -12.52 10.02 22.29
CA VAL A 316 -11.79 11.30 22.33
C VAL A 316 -10.49 11.15 23.14
N LEU A 317 -10.53 10.39 24.24
CA LEU A 317 -9.33 10.02 25.00
C LEU A 317 -8.39 9.14 24.18
N ALA A 318 -8.90 8.12 23.49
CA ALA A 318 -8.10 7.26 22.60
C ALA A 318 -7.39 8.09 21.52
N SER A 319 -8.10 9.05 20.91
CA SER A 319 -7.52 10.00 19.96
C SER A 319 -6.41 10.86 20.57
N MET A 320 -6.54 11.29 21.83
CA MET A 320 -5.49 12.03 22.55
C MET A 320 -4.26 11.14 22.76
N VAL A 321 -4.45 9.87 23.17
CA VAL A 321 -3.35 8.91 23.34
C VAL A 321 -2.57 8.72 22.05
N VAL A 322 -3.25 8.65 20.89
CA VAL A 322 -2.58 8.60 19.58
C VAL A 322 -1.70 9.83 19.34
N GLU A 323 -2.20 11.04 19.62
CA GLU A 323 -1.43 12.28 19.43
C GLU A 323 -0.23 12.37 20.37
N GLU A 324 -0.37 11.97 21.64
CA GLU A 324 0.74 11.99 22.59
C GLU A 324 1.78 10.92 22.23
N ALA A 325 1.35 9.72 21.80
CA ALA A 325 2.28 8.66 21.41
C ALA A 325 3.16 9.09 20.22
N GLN A 326 2.60 9.85 19.28
CA GLN A 326 3.33 10.39 18.13
C GLN A 326 4.39 11.44 18.50
N LYS A 327 4.32 12.02 19.71
CA LYS A 327 5.28 13.02 20.21
C LYS A 327 6.47 12.39 20.96
N LEU A 328 6.43 11.09 21.24
CA LEU A 328 7.49 10.41 21.99
C LEU A 328 8.83 10.44 21.24
N SER A 329 9.93 10.43 21.99
CA SER A 329 11.30 10.41 21.46
C SER A 329 12.14 9.32 22.17
N PRO A 330 12.73 8.36 21.45
CA PRO A 330 12.63 8.14 19.99
C PRO A 330 11.19 7.84 19.55
N ALA A 331 10.84 8.21 18.31
CA ALA A 331 9.48 8.07 17.80
C ALA A 331 9.11 6.59 17.62
N PRO A 332 8.09 6.08 18.34
CA PRO A 332 7.62 4.72 18.16
C PRO A 332 6.70 4.62 16.93
N THR A 333 6.47 3.40 16.45
CA THR A 333 5.37 3.15 15.50
C THR A 333 4.03 3.34 16.22
N VAL A 334 3.17 4.22 15.73
CA VAL A 334 1.83 4.44 16.31
C VAL A 334 0.75 3.91 15.36
N LEU A 335 -0.04 2.98 15.87
CA LEU A 335 -1.07 2.26 15.13
C LEU A 335 -2.41 2.44 15.82
N PHE A 336 -3.47 2.73 15.07
CA PHE A 336 -4.78 2.96 15.65
C PHE A 336 -5.93 2.52 14.74
N PHE A 337 -7.02 2.10 15.36
CA PHE A 337 -8.25 1.73 14.64
C PHE A 337 -9.49 2.04 15.48
N TYR A 338 -10.48 2.66 14.84
CA TYR A 338 -11.76 3.02 15.43
C TYR A 338 -12.84 2.10 14.90
N PHE A 339 -13.29 1.15 15.73
CA PHE A 339 -14.40 0.26 15.39
C PHE A 339 -15.73 1.03 15.39
N LYS A 340 -16.64 0.67 14.49
CA LYS A 340 -17.97 1.28 14.40
C LYS A 340 -19.04 0.25 14.04
N GLN A 341 -20.06 0.12 14.90
CA GLN A 341 -21.08 -0.91 14.73
C GLN A 341 -21.96 -0.64 13.50
N GLY A 342 -22.20 -1.67 12.69
CA GLY A 342 -23.02 -1.58 11.48
C GLY A 342 -22.32 -0.96 10.29
N ASP A 343 -21.05 -0.56 10.45
CA ASP A 343 -20.15 -0.22 9.36
C ASP A 343 -19.31 -1.46 9.02
N VAL A 344 -19.65 -2.13 7.91
CA VAL A 344 -19.02 -3.40 7.46
C VAL A 344 -17.51 -3.24 7.23
N ASP A 345 -17.04 -2.02 7.00
CA ASP A 345 -15.63 -1.71 6.83
C ASP A 345 -14.92 -1.43 8.18
N ARG A 346 -15.63 -1.35 9.31
CA ARG A 346 -15.06 -0.98 10.62
C ARG A 346 -15.50 -1.89 11.78
N ASP A 347 -15.97 -3.09 11.50
CA ASP A 347 -16.46 -4.00 12.53
C ASP A 347 -15.80 -5.40 12.53
N THR A 348 -14.73 -5.61 11.74
CA THR A 348 -14.03 -6.90 11.60
C THR A 348 -12.50 -6.83 11.79
N PHE A 349 -11.90 -7.95 12.20
CA PHE A 349 -10.44 -8.14 12.33
C PHE A 349 -9.72 -7.91 11.00
N VAL A 350 -10.26 -8.43 9.90
CA VAL A 350 -9.65 -8.36 8.56
C VAL A 350 -9.43 -6.91 8.15
N THR A 351 -10.44 -6.06 8.32
CA THR A 351 -10.33 -4.65 7.91
C THR A 351 -9.46 -3.84 8.87
N MET A 352 -9.52 -4.12 10.17
CA MET A 352 -8.58 -3.58 11.16
C MET A 352 -7.14 -3.90 10.75
N ALA A 353 -6.80 -5.18 10.59
CA ALA A 353 -5.44 -5.63 10.32
C ALA A 353 -4.86 -5.08 8.99
N ARG A 354 -5.65 -5.02 7.92
CA ARG A 354 -5.24 -4.34 6.66
C ARG A 354 -4.88 -2.88 6.87
N THR A 355 -5.65 -2.20 7.72
CA THR A 355 -5.48 -0.79 8.03
C THR A 355 -4.25 -0.57 8.89
N LEU A 356 -4.01 -1.43 9.90
CA LEU A 356 -2.79 -1.40 10.70
C LEU A 356 -1.54 -1.70 9.85
N LEU A 357 -1.60 -2.68 8.93
CA LEU A 357 -0.53 -2.98 7.97
C LEU A 357 -0.19 -1.80 7.06
N ALA A 358 -1.20 -1.05 6.62
CA ALA A 358 -0.99 0.16 5.82
C ALA A 358 -0.34 1.29 6.64
N GLN A 359 -0.76 1.47 7.90
CA GLN A 359 -0.13 2.44 8.82
C GLN A 359 1.33 2.06 9.15
N LEU A 360 1.61 0.76 9.31
CA LEU A 360 2.96 0.22 9.46
C LEU A 360 3.81 0.55 8.24
N LEU A 361 3.34 0.25 7.03
CA LEU A 361 4.08 0.56 5.78
C LEU A 361 4.35 2.06 5.58
N LYS A 362 3.51 2.94 6.12
CA LYS A 362 3.70 4.39 6.09
C LYS A 362 4.85 4.83 7.00
N GLN A 363 5.08 4.12 8.10
CA GLN A 363 6.06 4.45 9.15
C GLN A 363 7.36 3.65 9.02
N ASP A 364 7.31 2.43 8.46
CA ASP A 364 8.46 1.55 8.25
C ASP A 364 8.64 1.22 6.77
N THR A 365 9.80 1.60 6.21
CA THR A 365 10.17 1.32 4.82
C THR A 365 10.76 -0.07 4.62
N GLY A 366 11.23 -0.74 5.68
CA GLY A 366 11.95 -2.00 5.63
C GLY A 366 11.09 -3.21 5.25
N ILE A 367 9.79 -3.15 5.50
CA ILE A 367 8.84 -4.25 5.23
C ILE A 367 8.22 -4.22 3.82
N LEU A 368 8.45 -3.17 3.03
CA LEU A 368 7.77 -2.95 1.75
C LEU A 368 8.01 -4.10 0.76
N ASP A 369 9.26 -4.51 0.58
CA ASP A 369 9.64 -5.54 -0.40
C ASP A 369 9.05 -6.91 -0.03
N TYR A 370 9.00 -7.24 1.27
CA TYR A 370 8.35 -8.43 1.78
C TYR A 370 6.84 -8.41 1.51
N MET A 371 6.17 -7.30 1.86
CA MET A 371 4.74 -7.10 1.65
C MET A 371 4.39 -7.14 0.15
N TYR A 372 5.20 -6.53 -0.70
CA TYR A 372 5.02 -6.55 -2.14
C TYR A 372 5.20 -7.96 -2.71
N ASN A 373 6.23 -8.70 -2.27
CA ASN A 373 6.43 -10.09 -2.68
C ASN A 373 5.25 -10.98 -2.29
N ARG A 374 4.75 -10.85 -1.05
CA ARG A 374 3.57 -11.56 -0.57
C ARG A 374 2.31 -11.16 -1.33
N CYS A 375 2.10 -9.87 -1.61
CA CYS A 375 1.02 -9.36 -2.46
C CYS A 375 1.06 -9.98 -3.87
N CYS A 376 2.24 -10.06 -4.49
CA CYS A 376 2.37 -10.68 -5.81
C CYS A 376 2.10 -12.19 -5.79
N LYS A 377 2.41 -12.88 -4.69
CA LYS A 377 2.23 -14.33 -4.53
C LYS A 377 0.84 -14.73 -4.02
N SER A 378 0.15 -13.86 -3.28
CA SER A 378 -1.10 -14.18 -2.59
C SER A 378 -2.24 -14.48 -3.56
N GLY A 379 -2.26 -13.78 -4.69
CA GLY A 379 -3.29 -13.92 -5.70
C GLY A 379 -4.65 -13.33 -5.42
N GLU A 380 -4.88 -12.94 -4.18
CA GLU A 380 -6.07 -12.21 -3.81
C GLU A 380 -6.01 -10.79 -4.40
N PRO A 381 -7.07 -10.29 -5.09
CA PRO A 381 -7.14 -8.89 -5.53
C PRO A 381 -7.12 -7.92 -4.35
N PHE A 382 -7.64 -8.38 -3.21
CA PHE A 382 -7.56 -7.72 -1.92
C PHE A 382 -7.23 -8.77 -0.87
N LEU A 383 -6.38 -8.43 0.09
CA LEU A 383 -5.91 -9.34 1.13
C LEU A 383 -7.07 -9.77 2.05
N ASN A 384 -7.81 -10.85 1.78
CA ASN A 384 -8.95 -11.34 2.58
C ASN A 384 -8.62 -12.58 3.43
N SER A 385 -7.56 -13.33 3.09
CA SER A 385 -7.17 -14.52 3.84
C SER A 385 -6.75 -14.15 5.26
N ARG A 386 -7.52 -14.60 6.25
CA ARG A 386 -7.22 -14.39 7.67
C ARG A 386 -5.86 -14.96 8.07
N PRO A 387 -5.48 -16.21 7.70
CA PRO A 387 -4.15 -16.73 8.00
C PRO A 387 -3.02 -15.87 7.42
N LEU A 388 -3.16 -15.40 6.19
CA LEU A 388 -2.14 -14.55 5.56
C LEU A 388 -2.08 -13.17 6.22
N ILE A 389 -3.22 -12.57 6.57
CA ILE A 389 -3.25 -11.30 7.31
C ILE A 389 -2.56 -11.43 8.67
N GLU A 390 -2.86 -12.50 9.40
CA GLU A 390 -2.26 -12.77 10.71
C GLU A 390 -0.74 -12.98 10.57
N GLU A 391 -0.27 -13.75 9.58
CA GLU A 391 1.16 -13.90 9.26
C GLU A 391 1.82 -12.53 9.00
N LEU A 392 1.23 -11.71 8.13
CA LEU A 392 1.80 -10.42 7.75
C LEU A 392 1.81 -9.43 8.92
N LEU A 393 0.76 -9.40 9.73
CA LEU A 393 0.67 -8.52 10.88
C LEU A 393 1.65 -8.93 11.98
N LEU A 394 1.77 -10.22 12.27
CA LEU A 394 2.78 -10.75 13.20
C LEU A 394 4.20 -10.43 12.73
N PHE A 395 4.48 -10.64 11.43
CA PHE A 395 5.77 -10.28 10.85
C PHE A 395 6.07 -8.78 10.97
N ALA A 396 5.15 -7.92 10.54
CA ALA A 396 5.37 -6.49 10.51
C ALA A 396 5.51 -5.90 11.93
N LEU A 397 4.68 -6.35 12.87
CA LEU A 397 4.81 -5.97 14.27
C LEU A 397 6.06 -6.56 14.91
N GLY A 398 6.48 -7.77 14.54
CA GLY A 398 7.73 -8.39 14.98
C GLY A 398 8.97 -7.60 14.55
N ASN A 399 8.93 -6.97 13.37
CA ASN A 399 10.03 -6.17 12.83
C ASN A 399 10.13 -4.74 13.41
N CYS A 400 9.10 -4.25 14.12
CA CYS A 400 9.13 -2.90 14.69
C CYS A 400 10.14 -2.77 15.85
N ASP A 401 10.75 -1.60 16.03
CA ASP A 401 11.59 -1.34 17.19
C ASP A 401 10.80 -1.06 18.47
N SER A 402 9.66 -0.38 18.34
CA SER A 402 8.64 -0.20 19.38
C SER A 402 7.31 0.18 18.72
N ALA A 403 6.18 -0.20 19.31
CA ALA A 403 4.88 0.20 18.78
C ALA A 403 3.80 0.42 19.85
N TYR A 404 2.99 1.46 19.66
CA TYR A 404 1.76 1.73 20.41
C TYR A 404 0.56 1.40 19.53
N ILE A 405 -0.31 0.51 20.01
CA ILE A 405 -1.49 0.01 19.29
C ILE A 405 -2.74 0.43 20.05
N ILE A 406 -3.56 1.31 19.46
CA ILE A 406 -4.77 1.84 20.09
C ILE A 406 -5.99 1.32 19.35
N LEU A 407 -6.78 0.46 19.99
CA LEU A 407 -7.98 -0.15 19.42
C LEU A 407 -9.22 0.33 20.17
N ASP A 408 -9.97 1.24 19.55
CA ASP A 408 -11.14 1.86 20.16
C ASP A 408 -12.46 1.29 19.63
N GLY A 409 -13.46 1.18 20.51
CA GLY A 409 -14.79 0.69 20.15
C GLY A 409 -14.87 -0.82 19.98
N LEU A 410 -14.05 -1.62 20.69
CA LEU A 410 -14.06 -3.09 20.53
C LEU A 410 -15.42 -3.75 20.87
N ASP A 411 -16.30 -3.07 21.62
CA ASP A 411 -17.68 -3.49 21.82
C ASP A 411 -18.59 -3.32 20.59
N GLU A 412 -18.12 -2.59 19.59
CA GLU A 412 -18.81 -2.28 18.34
C GLU A 412 -18.45 -3.22 17.18
N CYS A 413 -17.64 -4.26 17.43
CA CYS A 413 -17.37 -5.31 16.45
C CYS A 413 -18.66 -6.04 16.03
N HIS A 414 -18.63 -6.65 14.84
CA HIS A 414 -19.76 -7.37 14.25
C HIS A 414 -20.37 -8.41 15.22
N SER A 415 -19.53 -9.11 15.97
CA SER A 415 -19.95 -10.09 16.97
C SER A 415 -19.02 -10.13 18.18
N ARG A 416 -19.52 -10.71 19.27
CA ARG A 416 -18.74 -10.96 20.49
C ARG A 416 -17.55 -11.89 20.23
N ASP A 417 -17.72 -12.89 19.37
CA ASP A 417 -16.64 -13.81 18.99
C ASP A 417 -15.52 -13.08 18.25
N GLU A 418 -15.86 -12.15 17.35
CA GLU A 418 -14.87 -11.37 16.61
C GLU A 418 -14.03 -10.50 17.55
N ARG A 419 -14.67 -9.82 18.50
CA ARG A 419 -13.96 -9.08 19.56
C ARG A 419 -13.02 -9.98 20.35
N ARG A 420 -13.50 -11.13 20.82
CA ARG A 420 -12.68 -12.09 21.59
C ARG A 420 -11.47 -12.54 20.77
N ASN A 421 -11.64 -12.78 19.47
CA ASN A 421 -10.54 -13.16 18.59
C ASN A 421 -9.52 -12.03 18.40
N ILE A 422 -9.96 -10.78 18.24
CA ILE A 422 -9.07 -9.61 18.15
C ILE A 422 -8.25 -9.46 19.43
N VAL A 423 -8.91 -9.44 20.60
CA VAL A 423 -8.24 -9.31 21.90
C VAL A 423 -7.28 -10.48 22.10
N GLY A 424 -7.73 -11.72 21.86
CA GLY A 424 -6.90 -12.93 21.98
C GLY A 424 -5.65 -12.91 21.09
N PHE A 425 -5.75 -12.40 19.86
CA PHE A 425 -4.61 -12.26 18.95
C PHE A 425 -3.53 -11.33 19.53
N PHE A 426 -3.89 -10.12 19.96
CA PHE A 426 -2.92 -9.16 20.50
C PHE A 426 -2.36 -9.61 21.86
N ARG A 427 -3.19 -10.25 22.69
CA ARG A 427 -2.74 -10.86 23.94
C ARG A 427 -1.69 -11.94 23.71
N ASN A 428 -1.99 -12.92 22.86
CA ASN A 428 -1.06 -13.99 22.51
C ASN A 428 0.27 -13.42 21.99
N MET A 429 0.20 -12.44 21.10
CA MET A 429 1.38 -11.80 20.52
C MET A 429 2.23 -11.03 21.56
N ILE A 430 1.61 -10.32 22.52
CA ILE A 430 2.34 -9.45 23.46
C ILE A 430 2.78 -10.21 24.71
N GLU A 431 1.95 -11.13 25.23
CA GLU A 431 2.21 -11.86 26.48
C GLU A 431 3.18 -13.06 26.28
N ASN A 432 3.19 -13.72 25.11
CA ASN A 432 3.98 -14.95 24.90
C ASN A 432 5.40 -14.71 24.33
N HIS A 433 5.86 -13.46 24.19
CA HIS A 433 7.21 -13.16 23.70
C HIS A 433 8.21 -12.97 24.85
N ASP A 434 9.05 -13.99 25.06
CA ASP A 434 9.90 -14.22 26.26
C ASP A 434 11.11 -13.27 26.42
N HIS A 435 11.40 -12.39 25.44
CA HIS A 435 12.67 -11.65 25.40
C HIS A 435 12.59 -10.13 25.14
N ASP A 436 11.41 -9.55 24.87
CA ASP A 436 11.25 -8.10 24.57
C ASP A 436 9.82 -7.59 24.88
N ALA A 437 9.29 -7.90 26.07
CA ALA A 437 7.88 -7.62 26.42
C ALA A 437 7.51 -6.13 26.32
N ASP A 438 8.43 -5.21 26.65
CA ASP A 438 8.15 -3.77 26.75
C ASP A 438 8.04 -3.03 25.40
N ARG A 439 8.28 -3.76 24.30
CA ARG A 439 8.36 -3.20 22.94
C ARG A 439 7.00 -2.82 22.36
N LEU A 440 6.01 -3.66 22.60
CA LEU A 440 4.66 -3.53 22.05
C LEU A 440 3.72 -3.18 23.19
N ARG A 441 3.05 -2.04 23.05
CA ARG A 441 2.05 -1.56 24.02
C ARG A 441 0.71 -1.50 23.32
N CYS A 442 -0.31 -2.13 23.90
CA CYS A 442 -1.66 -2.15 23.32
C CYS A 442 -2.68 -1.59 24.30
N LEU A 443 -3.47 -0.63 23.84
CA LEU A 443 -4.60 -0.04 24.54
C LEU A 443 -5.90 -0.54 23.89
N PHE A 444 -6.69 -1.28 24.66
CA PHE A 444 -8.04 -1.65 24.30
C PHE A 444 -9.03 -0.65 24.90
N VAL A 445 -9.97 -0.14 24.10
CA VAL A 445 -11.02 0.76 24.58
C VAL A 445 -12.39 0.18 24.27
N SER A 446 -13.24 0.05 25.30
CA SER A 446 -14.61 -0.49 25.14
C SER A 446 -15.55 -0.14 26.30
N ARG A 447 -16.82 -0.54 26.21
CA ARG A 447 -17.77 -0.48 27.35
C ARG A 447 -17.46 -1.52 28.43
N LYS A 448 -17.71 -1.17 29.70
CA LYS A 448 -17.50 -2.05 30.87
C LYS A 448 -18.30 -3.36 30.82
N ASP A 449 -19.55 -3.30 30.34
CA ASP A 449 -20.46 -4.45 30.29
C ASP A 449 -20.19 -5.41 29.12
N SER A 450 -19.33 -5.02 28.18
CA SER A 450 -19.21 -5.70 26.91
C SER A 450 -18.51 -7.07 27.00
N ALA A 451 -17.56 -7.28 27.92
CA ALA A 451 -17.15 -8.59 28.46
C ALA A 451 -15.95 -8.48 29.43
N ARG A 452 -16.22 -8.51 30.73
CA ARG A 452 -15.17 -8.65 31.76
C ARG A 452 -14.27 -9.88 31.58
N LYS A 453 -14.74 -10.92 30.89
CA LYS A 453 -13.97 -12.16 30.67
C LYS A 453 -12.84 -11.99 29.66
N ASP A 454 -13.05 -11.20 28.60
CA ASP A 454 -12.07 -11.05 27.51
C ASP A 454 -10.83 -10.26 27.98
N TYR A 455 -11.05 -9.30 28.88
CA TYR A 455 -10.03 -8.41 29.45
C TYR A 455 -9.53 -8.85 30.83
N ASN A 456 -9.85 -10.07 31.25
CA ASN A 456 -9.47 -10.55 32.58
C ASN A 456 -7.94 -10.52 32.76
N GLY A 457 -7.49 -10.08 33.95
CA GLY A 457 -6.07 -9.96 34.29
C GLY A 457 -5.33 -8.79 33.66
N LEU A 458 -5.99 -7.95 32.84
CA LEU A 458 -5.38 -6.73 32.32
C LEU A 458 -5.46 -5.59 33.35
N ALA A 459 -4.49 -4.67 33.30
CA ALA A 459 -4.64 -3.39 33.97
C ALA A 459 -5.79 -2.61 33.34
N GLN A 460 -6.57 -1.91 34.17
CA GLN A 460 -7.79 -1.24 33.76
C GLN A 460 -7.84 0.19 34.29
N ILE A 461 -8.36 1.09 33.48
CA ILE A 461 -8.66 2.47 33.85
C ILE A 461 -10.13 2.72 33.54
N ALA A 462 -10.86 3.23 34.52
CA ALA A 462 -12.25 3.61 34.36
C ALA A 462 -12.33 5.06 33.85
N VAL A 463 -13.21 5.29 32.87
CA VAL A 463 -13.68 6.60 32.47
C VAL A 463 -15.05 6.75 33.11
N ASP A 464 -15.06 7.16 34.37
CA ASP A 464 -16.24 7.33 35.22
C ASP A 464 -16.33 8.75 35.78
N LEU A 465 -17.30 8.98 36.68
CA LEU A 465 -17.56 10.29 37.27
C LEU A 465 -16.30 10.88 37.92
N GLU A 466 -15.61 10.10 38.76
CA GLU A 466 -14.46 10.58 39.55
C GLU A 466 -13.34 11.14 38.68
N ASN A 467 -13.13 10.56 37.49
CA ASN A 467 -12.08 11.00 36.59
C ASN A 467 -12.51 12.07 35.57
N ASN A 468 -13.79 12.11 35.19
CA ASN A 468 -14.26 13.03 34.16
C ASN A 468 -14.90 14.32 34.69
N GLU A 469 -15.30 14.38 35.97
CA GLU A 469 -16.09 15.48 36.54
C GLU A 469 -15.42 16.84 36.32
N ASP A 470 -14.11 16.98 36.61
CA ASP A 470 -13.37 18.23 36.44
C ASP A 470 -13.38 18.75 34.99
N ASP A 471 -13.24 17.85 34.01
CA ASP A 471 -13.27 18.25 32.59
C ASP A 471 -14.70 18.61 32.15
N ILE A 472 -15.73 17.93 32.68
CA ILE A 472 -17.15 18.24 32.42
C ILE A 472 -17.54 19.57 33.07
N ASP A 473 -17.03 19.87 34.26
CA ASP A 473 -17.19 21.15 34.96
C ASP A 473 -16.57 22.29 34.13
N ALA A 474 -15.33 22.11 33.69
CA ALA A 474 -14.64 23.08 32.85
C ALA A 474 -15.39 23.34 31.53
N PHE A 475 -15.85 22.26 30.88
CA PHE A 475 -16.69 22.35 29.68
C PHE A 475 -18.02 23.09 29.97
N SER A 476 -18.70 22.73 31.06
CA SER A 476 -20.00 23.31 31.43
C SER A 476 -19.88 24.79 31.77
N HIS A 477 -18.84 25.19 32.49
CA HIS A 477 -18.58 26.61 32.74
C HIS A 477 -18.33 27.38 31.46
N PHE A 478 -17.58 26.83 30.50
CA PHE A 478 -17.39 27.48 29.20
C PHE A 478 -18.68 27.63 28.41
N ARG A 479 -19.51 26.59 28.33
CA ARG A 479 -20.83 26.66 27.66
C ARG A 479 -21.78 27.64 28.35
N SER A 480 -21.71 27.76 29.68
CA SER A 480 -22.52 28.72 30.44
C SER A 480 -22.20 30.18 30.09
N GLN A 481 -20.96 30.49 29.72
CA GLN A 481 -20.58 31.84 29.31
C GLN A 481 -21.26 32.22 27.99
N GLU A 482 -21.33 31.30 27.02
CA GLU A 482 -22.05 31.50 25.75
C GLU A 482 -23.55 31.78 25.97
N LEU A 483 -24.16 31.11 26.96
CA LEU A 483 -25.55 31.36 27.37
C LEU A 483 -25.71 32.74 28.02
N GLY A 484 -24.75 33.12 28.87
CA GLY A 484 -24.69 34.42 29.55
C GLY A 484 -24.69 35.60 28.59
N ASP A 485 -23.88 35.52 27.55
CA ASP A 485 -23.77 36.58 26.52
C ASP A 485 -25.08 36.75 25.73
N ARG A 486 -25.91 35.72 25.65
CA ARG A 486 -27.16 35.72 24.86
C ARG A 486 -28.40 36.11 25.65
N LEU A 487 -28.51 35.68 26.91
CA LEU A 487 -29.70 35.90 27.76
C LEU A 487 -29.46 36.90 28.90
N GLU A 488 -28.29 37.53 28.95
CA GLU A 488 -27.91 38.56 29.94
C GLU A 488 -28.04 38.08 31.40
N ILE A 489 -27.66 36.82 31.66
CA ILE A 489 -27.79 36.19 32.98
C ILE A 489 -26.57 36.52 33.87
N PRO A 490 -26.75 36.84 35.17
CA PRO A 490 -25.64 37.09 36.10
C PRO A 490 -24.65 35.92 36.20
N LYS A 491 -23.36 36.23 36.36
CA LYS A 491 -22.28 35.23 36.38
C LYS A 491 -22.46 34.17 37.48
N GLU A 492 -22.96 34.56 38.65
CA GLU A 492 -23.25 33.67 39.77
C GLU A 492 -24.28 32.61 39.37
N ARG A 493 -25.35 33.04 38.69
CA ARG A 493 -26.41 32.16 38.22
C ARG A 493 -25.95 31.23 37.10
N LEU A 494 -25.09 31.72 36.19
CA LEU A 494 -24.46 30.88 35.16
C LEU A 494 -23.59 29.78 35.78
N LYS A 495 -22.87 30.09 36.86
CA LYS A 495 -22.08 29.12 37.61
C LYS A 495 -22.97 28.04 38.25
N GLU A 496 -24.09 28.42 38.86
CA GLU A 496 -25.07 27.47 39.40
C GLU A 496 -25.62 26.55 38.33
N ILE A 497 -26.03 27.10 37.18
CA ILE A 497 -26.53 26.31 36.05
C ILE A 497 -25.47 25.32 35.58
N ALA A 498 -24.21 25.76 35.48
CA ALA A 498 -23.13 24.89 35.06
C ALA A 498 -22.90 23.70 36.01
N ASN A 499 -22.91 23.97 37.31
CA ASN A 499 -22.77 22.91 38.32
C ASN A 499 -23.94 21.92 38.26
N VAL A 500 -25.17 22.41 38.05
CA VAL A 500 -26.36 21.55 37.90
C VAL A 500 -26.24 20.62 36.69
N VAL A 501 -25.81 21.16 35.54
CA VAL A 501 -25.66 20.36 34.32
C VAL A 501 -24.53 19.36 34.45
N SER A 502 -23.40 19.76 35.04
CA SER A 502 -22.26 18.86 35.26
C SER A 502 -22.62 17.70 36.19
N ALA A 503 -23.23 17.99 37.35
CA ALA A 503 -23.71 16.97 38.27
C ALA A 503 -24.76 16.06 37.62
N PHE A 504 -25.63 16.61 36.77
CA PHE A 504 -26.59 15.82 36.00
C PHE A 504 -25.91 14.88 35.00
N ALA A 505 -24.84 15.32 34.34
CA ALA A 505 -24.13 14.56 33.32
C ALA A 505 -23.44 13.30 33.86
N ASP A 506 -23.05 13.28 35.15
CA ASP A 506 -22.65 12.07 35.86
C ASP A 506 -21.52 11.29 35.16
N GLY A 507 -20.46 12.02 34.80
CA GLY A 507 -19.31 11.48 34.07
C GLY A 507 -19.51 11.28 32.55
N MET A 508 -20.71 11.54 32.02
CA MET A 508 -21.03 11.39 30.59
C MET A 508 -20.98 12.74 29.84
N PHE A 509 -19.86 13.00 29.18
CA PHE A 509 -19.70 14.17 28.29
C PHE A 509 -20.83 14.38 27.29
N LEU A 510 -21.31 13.28 26.68
CA LEU A 510 -22.41 13.36 25.71
C LEU A 510 -23.70 13.90 26.34
N VAL A 511 -24.00 13.55 27.60
CA VAL A 511 -25.17 14.08 28.30
C VAL A 511 -24.99 15.57 28.56
N ALA A 512 -23.82 15.99 29.03
CA ALA A 512 -23.51 17.41 29.23
C ALA A 512 -23.66 18.20 27.92
N GLU A 513 -23.08 17.72 26.82
CA GLU A 513 -23.16 18.37 25.51
C GLU A 513 -24.61 18.49 25.02
N LEU A 514 -25.39 17.41 25.07
CA LEU A 514 -26.79 17.41 24.63
C LEU A 514 -27.65 18.37 25.46
N VAL A 515 -27.48 18.39 26.79
CA VAL A 515 -28.19 19.33 27.67
C VAL A 515 -27.79 20.77 27.35
N TRP A 516 -26.48 21.05 27.22
CA TRP A 516 -26.00 22.39 26.93
C TRP A 516 -26.44 22.93 25.58
N ILE A 517 -26.51 22.09 24.54
CA ILE A 517 -27.03 22.58 23.25
C ILE A 517 -28.49 22.98 23.39
N ASN A 518 -29.30 22.22 24.12
CA ASN A 518 -30.69 22.59 24.36
C ASN A 518 -30.82 23.87 25.23
N LEU A 519 -30.02 24.00 26.31
CA LEU A 519 -30.03 25.20 27.15
C LEU A 519 -29.57 26.45 26.38
N CYS A 520 -28.49 26.35 25.60
CA CYS A 520 -28.05 27.41 24.70
C CYS A 520 -29.06 27.68 23.57
N GLY A 521 -29.94 26.73 23.24
CA GLY A 521 -31.03 26.94 22.27
C GLY A 521 -32.13 27.87 22.78
N GLN A 522 -32.21 28.12 24.10
CA GLN A 522 -33.30 28.89 24.68
C GLN A 522 -33.21 30.39 24.33
N THR A 523 -34.38 31.00 24.13
CA THR A 523 -34.53 32.41 23.76
C THR A 523 -35.01 33.30 24.91
N SER A 524 -35.35 32.71 26.06
CA SER A 524 -35.80 33.44 27.25
C SER A 524 -35.37 32.74 28.53
N ILE A 525 -35.23 33.52 29.62
CA ILE A 525 -34.93 33.00 30.96
C ILE A 525 -36.03 32.04 31.44
N ALA A 526 -37.30 32.35 31.17
CA ALA A 526 -38.43 31.47 31.52
C ALA A 526 -38.34 30.10 30.82
N GLY A 527 -37.97 30.09 29.53
CA GLY A 527 -37.72 28.85 28.79
C GLY A 527 -36.56 28.06 29.39
N LEU A 528 -35.45 28.74 29.71
CA LEU A 528 -34.29 28.16 30.37
C LEU A 528 -34.63 27.52 31.74
N GLU A 529 -35.42 28.20 32.57
CA GLU A 529 -35.84 27.72 33.89
C GLU A 529 -36.75 26.49 33.78
N TYR A 530 -37.72 26.49 32.86
CA TYR A 530 -38.57 25.34 32.60
C TYR A 530 -37.74 24.12 32.20
N GLU A 531 -36.79 24.34 31.30
CA GLU A 531 -35.89 23.34 30.77
C GLU A 531 -34.95 22.75 31.84
N LEU A 532 -34.45 23.58 32.77
CA LEU A 532 -33.68 23.12 33.94
C LEU A 532 -34.54 22.36 34.95
N ALA A 533 -35.76 22.82 35.21
CA ALA A 533 -36.71 22.14 36.11
C ALA A 533 -37.19 20.79 35.57
N SER A 534 -37.12 20.59 34.24
CA SER A 534 -37.48 19.35 33.57
C SER A 534 -36.38 18.28 33.57
N LEU A 535 -35.22 18.55 34.18
CA LEU A 535 -34.13 17.57 34.27
C LEU A 535 -34.56 16.36 35.12
N PRO A 536 -34.45 15.12 34.60
CA PRO A 536 -34.84 13.92 35.33
C PRO A 536 -33.98 13.69 36.59
N THR A 537 -34.54 12.98 37.57
CA THR A 537 -33.81 12.50 38.76
C THR A 537 -33.34 11.03 38.64
N ASP A 538 -33.75 10.31 37.60
CA ASP A 538 -33.59 8.85 37.47
C ASP A 538 -32.35 8.43 36.63
N LEU A 539 -32.05 7.12 36.63
CA LEU A 539 -30.83 6.50 36.07
C LEU A 539 -30.70 6.55 34.52
N ASP A 540 -31.78 6.78 33.77
CA ASP A 540 -31.81 6.73 32.29
C ASP A 540 -31.51 8.10 31.63
N LYS A 541 -30.46 8.78 32.08
CA LYS A 541 -30.12 10.16 31.74
C LYS A 541 -29.92 10.42 30.23
N LEU A 542 -29.33 9.47 29.50
CA LEU A 542 -29.14 9.57 28.05
C LEU A 542 -30.45 9.48 27.26
N ASP A 543 -31.30 8.51 27.60
CA ASP A 543 -32.60 8.33 26.93
C ASP A 543 -33.52 9.52 27.23
N GLU A 544 -33.50 10.05 28.44
CA GLU A 544 -34.24 11.29 28.76
C GLU A 544 -33.67 12.53 28.07
N ALA A 545 -32.35 12.65 27.89
CA ALA A 545 -31.74 13.72 27.10
C ALA A 545 -32.20 13.65 25.63
N TYR A 546 -32.19 12.45 25.01
CA TYR A 546 -32.71 12.27 23.66
C TYR A 546 -34.21 12.55 23.57
N LYS A 547 -35.00 12.10 24.54
CA LYS A 547 -36.44 12.37 24.64
C LYS A 547 -36.76 13.85 24.69
N ARG A 548 -35.94 14.62 25.40
CA ARG A 548 -36.08 16.07 25.50
C ARG A 548 -35.77 16.77 24.18
N ILE A 549 -34.70 16.35 23.48
CA ILE A 549 -34.40 16.87 22.15
C ILE A 549 -35.52 16.49 21.16
N MET A 550 -36.01 15.25 21.21
CA MET A 550 -37.15 14.83 20.41
C MET A 550 -38.41 15.62 20.71
N ARG A 551 -38.71 15.91 21.99
CA ARG A 551 -39.81 16.81 22.37
C ARG A 551 -39.61 18.19 21.78
N THR A 552 -38.40 18.73 21.81
CA THR A 552 -38.07 20.05 21.23
C THR A 552 -38.35 20.05 19.71
N ILE A 553 -37.89 19.02 19.00
CA ILE A 553 -38.17 18.82 17.57
C ILE A 553 -39.67 18.73 17.31
N LEU A 554 -40.40 17.93 18.09
CA LEU A 554 -41.85 17.71 17.93
C LEU A 554 -42.71 18.90 18.38
N THR A 555 -42.14 19.87 19.11
CA THR A 555 -42.86 21.07 19.58
C THR A 555 -42.48 22.34 18.83
N LYS A 556 -41.55 22.30 17.84
CA LYS A 556 -41.22 23.46 16.99
C LYS A 556 -42.50 24.13 16.48
N PRO A 557 -42.63 25.46 16.50
CA PRO A 557 -43.91 26.14 16.21
C PRO A 557 -44.37 25.90 14.77
N VAL A 558 -43.41 25.80 13.84
CA VAL A 558 -43.67 25.60 12.41
C VAL A 558 -43.89 24.12 12.11
N ARG A 559 -45.09 23.76 11.64
CA ARG A 559 -45.43 22.37 11.27
C ARG A 559 -44.46 21.79 10.25
N ALA A 560 -44.08 22.57 9.23
CA ALA A 560 -43.18 22.11 8.19
C ALA A 560 -41.83 21.64 8.75
N GLU A 561 -41.22 22.41 9.66
CA GLU A 561 -39.95 22.05 10.30
C GLU A 561 -40.06 20.76 11.13
N ARG A 562 -41.17 20.57 11.85
CA ARG A 562 -41.42 19.34 12.63
C ARG A 562 -41.46 18.09 11.74
N GLU A 563 -42.28 18.15 10.68
CA GLU A 563 -42.45 17.02 9.76
C GLU A 563 -41.15 16.73 8.99
N GLU A 564 -40.45 17.78 8.56
CA GLU A 564 -39.19 17.68 7.84
C GLU A 564 -38.07 17.09 8.71
N ALA A 565 -37.98 17.47 9.99
CA ALA A 565 -37.04 16.90 10.94
C ALA A 565 -37.34 15.42 11.21
N LYS A 566 -38.63 15.07 11.43
CA LYS A 566 -39.04 13.67 11.65
C LYS A 566 -38.72 12.79 10.45
N MET A 567 -39.02 13.28 9.24
CA MET A 567 -38.72 12.59 7.98
C MET A 567 -37.20 12.38 7.80
N LEU A 568 -36.37 13.39 8.04
CA LEU A 568 -34.92 13.25 7.93
C LEU A 568 -34.37 12.24 8.97
N LEU A 569 -34.85 12.28 10.21
CA LEU A 569 -34.47 11.30 11.23
C LEU A 569 -34.89 9.87 10.86
N GLY A 570 -36.09 9.68 10.30
CA GLY A 570 -36.56 8.39 9.78
C GLY A 570 -35.61 7.83 8.72
N TRP A 571 -35.20 8.66 7.76
CA TRP A 571 -34.23 8.27 6.73
C TRP A 571 -32.88 7.87 7.33
N LEU A 572 -32.34 8.67 8.24
CA LEU A 572 -31.01 8.43 8.84
C LEU A 572 -30.98 7.18 9.73
N VAL A 573 -32.05 6.90 10.46
CA VAL A 573 -32.15 5.71 11.32
C VAL A 573 -32.08 4.43 10.49
N CYS A 574 -32.74 4.38 9.33
CA CYS A 574 -32.83 3.18 8.51
C CYS A 574 -31.76 3.08 7.41
N ALA A 575 -31.03 4.16 7.14
CA ALA A 575 -30.03 4.22 6.08
C ALA A 575 -28.99 3.08 6.18
N LYS A 576 -28.67 2.44 5.04
CA LYS A 576 -27.72 1.30 4.93
C LYS A 576 -26.26 1.73 4.87
N ARG A 577 -26.04 3.03 4.65
CA ARG A 577 -24.78 3.75 4.75
C ARG A 577 -25.09 5.21 5.09
N PRO A 578 -24.11 5.99 5.59
CA PRO A 578 -24.28 7.43 5.72
C PRO A 578 -24.81 8.05 4.42
N LEU A 579 -25.90 8.81 4.53
CA LEU A 579 -26.50 9.51 3.40
C LEU A 579 -25.69 10.77 3.12
N LYS A 580 -25.36 11.03 1.86
CA LYS A 580 -24.73 12.28 1.46
C LYS A 580 -25.79 13.38 1.43
N PHE A 581 -25.41 14.61 1.76
CA PHE A 581 -26.37 15.71 1.81
C PHE A 581 -27.01 15.98 0.45
N HIS A 582 -26.27 15.86 -0.66
CA HIS A 582 -26.87 15.99 -1.98
C HIS A 582 -27.94 14.91 -2.26
N GLU A 583 -27.76 13.68 -1.75
CA GLU A 583 -28.75 12.61 -1.85
C GLU A 583 -30.02 13.00 -1.08
N VAL A 584 -29.86 13.46 0.17
CA VAL A 584 -30.98 13.94 1.01
C VAL A 584 -31.71 15.13 0.36
N GLN A 585 -30.97 16.04 -0.28
CA GLN A 585 -31.53 17.17 -1.01
C GLN A 585 -32.39 16.71 -2.19
N THR A 586 -31.91 15.73 -2.96
CA THR A 586 -32.71 15.11 -4.04
C THR A 586 -33.92 14.38 -3.47
N MET A 587 -33.75 13.57 -2.41
CA MET A 587 -34.86 12.86 -1.75
C MET A 587 -35.99 13.83 -1.38
N LYS A 588 -35.66 14.94 -0.69
CA LYS A 588 -36.63 15.97 -0.32
C LYS A 588 -37.33 16.61 -1.53
N SER A 589 -36.65 16.63 -2.66
CA SER A 589 -37.09 17.35 -3.85
C SER A 589 -37.95 16.52 -4.80
N ILE A 590 -38.11 15.23 -4.53
CA ILE A 590 -38.99 14.36 -5.32
C ILE A 590 -40.46 14.76 -5.06
N ASN A 591 -41.21 14.96 -6.15
CA ASN A 591 -42.64 15.19 -6.13
C ASN A 591 -43.32 13.98 -6.79
N LEU A 592 -43.80 13.04 -5.98
CA LEU A 592 -44.43 11.80 -6.45
C LEU A 592 -45.76 12.06 -7.16
N GLU A 593 -46.52 13.08 -6.75
CA GLU A 593 -47.80 13.44 -7.39
C GLU A 593 -47.61 13.91 -8.84
N LYS A 594 -46.62 14.76 -9.06
CA LYS A 594 -46.27 15.25 -10.40
C LYS A 594 -45.32 14.34 -11.17
N ARG A 595 -44.78 13.31 -10.51
CA ARG A 595 -43.74 12.41 -11.03
C ARG A 595 -42.51 13.15 -11.58
N GLU A 596 -42.02 14.15 -10.83
CA GLU A 596 -40.84 14.93 -11.21
C GLU A 596 -39.94 15.26 -10.00
N VAL A 597 -38.71 15.74 -10.26
CA VAL A 597 -37.80 16.23 -9.23
C VAL A 597 -37.70 17.75 -9.31
N GLU A 598 -38.27 18.46 -8.33
CA GLU A 598 -38.29 19.92 -8.27
C GLU A 598 -37.15 20.44 -7.36
N PHE A 599 -35.88 20.14 -7.70
CA PHE A 599 -34.70 20.38 -6.83
C PHE A 599 -34.67 21.77 -6.21
N GLU A 600 -34.64 22.83 -7.03
CA GLU A 600 -34.51 24.19 -6.47
C GLU A 600 -35.72 24.63 -5.64
N ARG A 601 -36.92 24.15 -5.95
CA ARG A 601 -38.14 24.58 -5.25
C ARG A 601 -38.33 23.89 -3.91
N ARG A 602 -37.92 22.62 -3.81
CA ARG A 602 -38.28 21.76 -2.68
C ARG A 602 -37.10 21.40 -1.77
N ARG A 603 -35.85 21.62 -2.19
CA ARG A 603 -34.64 21.36 -1.39
C ARG A 603 -34.66 22.05 -0.03
N PHE A 604 -34.01 21.44 0.95
CA PHE A 604 -33.78 22.05 2.26
C PHE A 604 -33.01 23.36 2.10
N ARG A 605 -33.53 24.41 2.75
CA ARG A 605 -32.89 25.72 2.89
C ARG A 605 -32.22 25.93 4.25
N VAL A 606 -32.47 24.99 5.16
CA VAL A 606 -31.95 24.96 6.54
C VAL A 606 -30.89 23.85 6.64
N ASN A 607 -29.88 24.04 7.50
CA ASN A 607 -28.88 23.01 7.74
C ASN A 607 -29.52 21.81 8.46
N PRO A 608 -29.19 20.55 8.11
CA PRO A 608 -29.62 19.37 8.86
C PRO A 608 -29.43 19.47 10.38
N LYS A 609 -28.36 20.13 10.83
CA LYS A 609 -28.09 20.37 12.26
C LYS A 609 -29.14 21.25 12.93
N ASP A 610 -29.60 22.30 12.24
CA ASP A 610 -30.60 23.22 12.79
C ASP A 610 -32.01 22.60 12.72
N LEU A 611 -32.23 21.73 11.73
CA LEU A 611 -33.52 21.05 11.52
C LEU A 611 -33.75 19.93 12.55
N CYS A 612 -32.77 19.05 12.74
CA CYS A 612 -32.84 17.88 13.62
C CYS A 612 -32.20 18.12 15.00
N GLU A 613 -31.91 19.37 15.35
CA GLU A 613 -31.18 19.75 16.56
C GLU A 613 -29.84 18.98 16.68
N SER A 614 -29.33 18.83 17.90
CA SER A 614 -28.09 18.11 18.22
C SER A 614 -28.10 16.61 17.91
N LEU A 615 -29.14 16.05 17.28
CA LEU A 615 -29.20 14.62 16.98
C LEU A 615 -28.41 14.23 15.73
N VAL A 616 -28.06 15.20 14.89
CA VAL A 616 -27.43 14.97 13.59
C VAL A 616 -26.12 15.74 13.48
N ASP A 617 -25.09 15.09 12.94
CA ASP A 617 -23.85 15.73 12.52
C ASP A 617 -23.67 15.64 10.99
N VAL A 618 -22.96 16.61 10.43
CA VAL A 618 -22.63 16.69 9.00
C VAL A 618 -21.12 16.65 8.86
N ARG A 619 -20.60 15.58 8.26
CA ARG A 619 -19.18 15.35 8.01
C ARG A 619 -18.65 16.29 6.92
N ALA A 620 -17.33 16.50 6.91
CA ALA A 620 -16.65 17.31 5.89
C ALA A 620 -16.84 16.79 4.45
N ASP A 621 -17.02 15.48 4.29
CA ASP A 621 -17.29 14.83 3.01
C ASP A 621 -18.78 14.87 2.59
N GLY A 622 -19.57 15.70 3.29
CA GLY A 622 -20.99 15.90 3.06
C GLY A 622 -21.90 14.78 3.57
N SER A 623 -21.38 13.77 4.28
CA SER A 623 -22.22 12.72 4.86
C SER A 623 -22.99 13.23 6.08
N ILE A 624 -24.25 12.83 6.21
CA ILE A 624 -25.10 13.11 7.36
C ILE A 624 -25.20 11.85 8.21
N GLU A 625 -24.94 11.97 9.50
CA GLU A 625 -25.00 10.87 10.46
C GLU A 625 -25.69 11.32 11.75
N LEU A 626 -26.23 10.35 12.49
CA LEU A 626 -26.66 10.60 13.87
C LEU A 626 -25.41 10.82 14.74
N VAL A 627 -25.48 11.74 15.71
CA VAL A 627 -24.34 12.09 16.59
C VAL A 627 -23.73 10.89 17.31
N HIS A 628 -24.54 9.88 17.64
CA HIS A 628 -24.06 8.65 18.26
C HIS A 628 -25.02 7.49 17.97
N LEU A 629 -24.52 6.25 17.96
CA LEU A 629 -25.34 5.06 17.75
C LEU A 629 -26.46 4.90 18.80
N THR A 630 -26.22 5.37 20.03
CA THR A 630 -27.24 5.38 21.09
C THR A 630 -28.47 6.21 20.70
N ALA A 631 -28.30 7.29 19.93
CA ALA A 631 -29.43 8.07 19.42
C ALA A 631 -30.30 7.22 18.49
N LYS A 632 -29.69 6.43 17.59
CA LYS A 632 -30.42 5.48 16.73
C LYS A 632 -31.20 4.45 17.56
N VAL A 633 -30.55 3.86 18.55
CA VAL A 633 -31.18 2.85 19.43
C VAL A 633 -32.35 3.46 20.20
N TYR A 634 -32.18 4.66 20.74
CA TYR A 634 -33.25 5.39 21.43
C TYR A 634 -34.43 5.68 20.49
N LEU A 635 -34.16 6.24 19.30
CA LEU A 635 -35.20 6.60 18.32
C LEU A 635 -36.05 5.39 17.91
N LEU A 636 -35.45 4.21 17.80
CA LEU A 636 -36.16 2.96 17.50
C LEU A 636 -36.92 2.38 18.69
N LYS A 637 -36.47 2.61 19.93
CA LYS A 637 -37.11 2.10 21.16
C LYS A 637 -38.22 2.99 21.69
N SER A 638 -38.09 4.31 21.53
CA SER A 638 -39.01 5.32 22.05
C SER A 638 -40.43 5.20 21.49
N GLY A 639 -40.59 4.57 20.32
CA GLY A 639 -41.84 4.51 19.58
C GLY A 639 -42.13 5.77 18.76
N ASP A 640 -41.25 6.78 18.79
CA ASP A 640 -41.38 8.01 17.99
C ASP A 640 -41.25 7.72 16.48
N LEU A 641 -40.50 6.67 16.13
CA LEU A 641 -40.29 6.14 14.79
C LEU A 641 -40.51 4.61 14.78
N ASP A 642 -41.37 4.12 13.89
CA ASP A 642 -41.49 2.67 13.64
C ASP A 642 -40.41 2.25 12.64
N GLY A 643 -39.32 1.69 13.16
CA GLY A 643 -38.18 1.27 12.34
C GLY A 643 -38.56 0.30 11.20
N ALA A 644 -39.53 -0.59 11.40
CA ALA A 644 -39.95 -1.50 10.34
C ALA A 644 -40.78 -0.77 9.27
N ALA A 645 -41.61 0.21 9.66
CA ALA A 645 -42.35 1.05 8.73
C ALA A 645 -41.39 1.94 7.92
N GLU A 646 -40.42 2.57 8.57
CA GLU A 646 -39.42 3.42 7.91
C GLU A 646 -38.56 2.63 6.91
N GLU A 647 -38.23 1.37 7.22
CA GLU A 647 -37.53 0.46 6.28
C GLU A 647 -38.37 0.14 5.04
N ILE A 648 -39.64 -0.21 5.19
CA ILE A 648 -40.55 -0.43 4.05
C ILE A 648 -40.78 0.88 3.30
N GLY A 649 -40.98 1.98 4.01
CA GLY A 649 -41.16 3.32 3.43
C GLY A 649 -39.98 3.75 2.58
N LEU A 650 -38.74 3.56 3.04
CA LEU A 650 -37.55 3.81 2.23
C LEU A 650 -37.43 2.86 1.04
N ALA A 651 -37.82 1.58 1.17
CA ALA A 651 -37.85 0.66 0.05
C ALA A 651 -38.83 1.14 -1.03
N THR A 652 -40.05 1.50 -0.63
CA THR A 652 -41.09 2.06 -1.51
C THR A 652 -40.60 3.34 -2.15
N PHE A 653 -40.03 4.26 -1.37
CA PHE A 653 -39.51 5.54 -1.86
C PHE A 653 -38.38 5.37 -2.90
N CYS A 654 -37.48 4.41 -2.69
CA CYS A 654 -36.44 4.07 -3.67
C CYS A 654 -37.06 3.57 -4.98
N VAL A 655 -38.07 2.70 -4.90
CA VAL A 655 -38.76 2.14 -6.07
C VAL A 655 -39.59 3.21 -6.80
N ASP A 656 -40.34 4.02 -6.08
CA ASP A 656 -41.12 5.14 -6.64
C ASP A 656 -40.25 6.15 -7.35
N TYR A 657 -39.07 6.43 -6.79
CA TYR A 657 -38.08 7.27 -7.44
C TYR A 657 -37.59 6.66 -8.75
N LEU A 658 -37.27 5.36 -8.78
CA LEU A 658 -36.86 4.67 -9.99
C LEU A 658 -37.99 4.55 -11.03
N ASN A 659 -39.26 4.63 -10.61
CA ASN A 659 -40.44 4.69 -11.47
C ASN A 659 -40.70 6.06 -12.12
N LEU A 660 -39.90 7.08 -11.80
CA LEU A 660 -40.08 8.40 -12.40
C LEU A 660 -39.77 8.37 -13.90
N PRO A 661 -40.52 9.10 -14.75
CA PRO A 661 -40.30 9.13 -16.20
C PRO A 661 -38.89 9.54 -16.64
N ILE A 662 -38.15 10.26 -15.78
CA ILE A 662 -36.75 10.63 -16.00
C ILE A 662 -35.81 9.42 -16.15
N PHE A 663 -36.20 8.23 -15.71
CA PHE A 663 -35.41 7.01 -15.88
C PHE A 663 -35.62 6.33 -17.24
N ASN A 664 -36.50 6.88 -18.10
CA ASN A 664 -36.73 6.38 -19.45
C ASN A 664 -35.80 7.08 -20.45
N SER A 665 -35.21 6.30 -21.36
CA SER A 665 -34.38 6.83 -22.46
C SER A 665 -35.24 7.57 -23.50
N PRO A 666 -34.77 8.69 -24.10
CA PRO A 666 -33.44 9.28 -23.96
C PRO A 666 -33.28 10.22 -22.75
N PHE A 667 -32.12 10.14 -22.09
CA PHE A 667 -31.78 11.00 -20.95
C PHE A 667 -31.40 12.41 -21.42
N SER A 668 -31.95 13.45 -20.79
CA SER A 668 -31.73 14.84 -21.22
C SER A 668 -30.64 15.55 -20.41
N GLU A 669 -29.93 16.48 -21.05
CA GLU A 669 -29.01 17.40 -20.35
C GLU A 669 -29.76 18.25 -19.32
N LYS A 670 -31.02 18.59 -19.59
CA LYS A 670 -31.85 19.38 -18.67
C LYS A 670 -32.03 18.65 -17.32
N GLU A 671 -32.36 17.37 -17.31
CA GLU A 671 -32.51 16.61 -16.05
C GLU A 671 -31.21 16.52 -15.24
N ILE A 672 -30.07 16.43 -15.93
CA ILE A 672 -28.75 16.51 -15.29
C ILE A 672 -28.57 17.87 -14.62
N LEU A 673 -28.81 18.95 -15.35
CA LEU A 673 -28.64 20.31 -14.84
C LEU A 673 -29.62 20.60 -13.70
N ASP A 674 -30.83 20.03 -13.74
CA ASP A 674 -31.86 20.21 -12.72
C ASP A 674 -31.54 19.42 -11.44
N GLY A 675 -30.74 18.35 -11.49
CA GLY A 675 -30.33 17.57 -10.32
C GLY A 675 -31.18 16.32 -10.10
N SER A 676 -31.86 15.84 -11.13
CA SER A 676 -32.91 14.81 -11.03
C SER A 676 -32.39 13.44 -10.59
N TYR A 677 -31.08 13.18 -10.72
CA TYR A 677 -30.47 11.85 -10.51
C TYR A 677 -29.65 11.72 -9.21
N GLY A 678 -29.68 12.74 -8.33
CA GLY A 678 -28.79 12.80 -7.15
C GLY A 678 -28.99 11.69 -6.10
N PHE A 679 -30.12 10.95 -6.14
CA PHE A 679 -30.41 9.83 -5.23
C PHE A 679 -30.32 8.45 -5.92
N MET A 680 -30.04 8.40 -7.22
CA MET A 680 -30.04 7.18 -8.05
C MET A 680 -29.17 6.07 -7.48
N GLU A 681 -27.95 6.40 -7.06
CA GLU A 681 -26.96 5.40 -6.65
C GLU A 681 -27.37 4.69 -5.36
N TYR A 682 -27.95 5.43 -4.43
CA TYR A 682 -28.48 4.86 -3.19
C TYR A 682 -29.71 3.99 -3.49
N ALA A 683 -30.67 4.53 -4.26
CA ALA A 683 -31.92 3.85 -4.57
C ALA A 683 -31.68 2.48 -5.23
N VAL A 684 -30.83 2.42 -6.25
CA VAL A 684 -30.52 1.18 -7.00
C VAL A 684 -29.84 0.13 -6.12
N LEU A 685 -28.95 0.53 -5.21
CA LEU A 685 -28.18 -0.41 -4.38
C LEU A 685 -28.94 -0.96 -3.17
N TYR A 686 -29.85 -0.18 -2.58
CA TYR A 686 -30.34 -0.46 -1.23
C TYR A 686 -31.83 -0.78 -1.11
N TRP A 687 -32.65 -0.59 -2.15
CA TRP A 687 -34.10 -0.86 -2.09
C TRP A 687 -34.42 -2.29 -1.61
N VAL A 688 -33.70 -3.30 -2.10
CA VAL A 688 -33.87 -4.71 -1.66
C VAL A 688 -33.50 -4.89 -0.20
N ARG A 689 -32.41 -4.26 0.26
CA ARG A 689 -31.93 -4.39 1.64
C ARG A 689 -32.88 -3.72 2.63
N HIS A 690 -33.53 -2.63 2.23
CA HIS A 690 -34.58 -1.97 2.99
C HIS A 690 -35.82 -2.86 3.09
N LEU A 691 -36.30 -3.37 1.96
CA LEU A 691 -37.44 -4.30 1.91
C LEU A 691 -37.22 -5.50 2.83
N GLU A 692 -36.07 -6.18 2.70
CA GLU A 692 -35.76 -7.35 3.52
C GLU A 692 -35.64 -7.03 5.02
N ALA A 693 -35.16 -5.83 5.37
CA ALA A 693 -35.07 -5.40 6.76
C ALA A 693 -36.46 -5.15 7.36
N GLY A 694 -37.32 -4.44 6.63
CA GLY A 694 -38.71 -4.18 7.05
C GLY A 694 -39.55 -5.45 7.19
N LEU A 695 -39.42 -6.38 6.23
CA LEU A 695 -40.14 -7.66 6.26
C LEU A 695 -39.65 -8.63 7.35
N SER A 696 -38.45 -8.42 7.91
CA SER A 696 -37.93 -9.30 8.96
C SER A 696 -38.60 -9.12 10.32
N SER A 697 -39.25 -7.98 10.55
CA SER A 697 -39.78 -7.57 11.85
C SER A 697 -41.31 -7.46 11.88
N ARG A 698 -41.99 -7.68 10.74
CA ARG A 698 -43.45 -7.58 10.59
C ARG A 698 -44.07 -8.95 10.32
N SER A 699 -45.30 -9.15 10.80
CA SER A 699 -46.06 -10.39 10.58
C SER A 699 -47.28 -10.12 9.70
N GLY A 700 -47.21 -10.50 8.42
CA GLY A 700 -48.33 -10.45 7.48
C GLY A 700 -48.43 -9.18 6.61
N PRO A 701 -49.28 -9.19 5.56
CA PRO A 701 -49.47 -8.06 4.66
C PRO A 701 -50.27 -6.94 5.32
N ASP A 702 -49.69 -5.75 5.38
CA ASP A 702 -50.31 -4.49 5.81
C ASP A 702 -50.33 -3.45 4.67
N ASP A 703 -50.92 -2.28 4.91
CA ASP A 703 -51.05 -1.23 3.89
C ASP A 703 -49.70 -0.74 3.35
N LEU A 704 -48.63 -0.78 4.15
CA LEU A 704 -47.28 -0.41 3.72
C LEU A 704 -46.70 -1.44 2.74
N THR A 705 -46.85 -2.73 3.04
CA THR A 705 -46.41 -3.80 2.12
C THR A 705 -47.23 -3.82 0.84
N ARG A 706 -48.53 -3.47 0.90
CA ARG A 706 -49.37 -3.31 -0.31
C ARG A 706 -48.91 -2.13 -1.16
N GLY A 707 -48.66 -0.98 -0.54
CA GLY A 707 -48.12 0.19 -1.25
C GLY A 707 -46.77 -0.10 -1.90
N PHE A 708 -45.86 -0.79 -1.20
CA PHE A 708 -44.61 -1.25 -1.82
C PHE A 708 -44.85 -2.14 -3.03
N LEU A 709 -45.76 -3.11 -2.92
CA LEU A 709 -46.09 -4.05 -4.00
C LEU A 709 -46.60 -3.29 -5.23
N GLU A 710 -47.52 -2.35 -5.07
CA GLU A 710 -48.06 -1.52 -6.16
C GLU A 710 -46.94 -0.74 -6.87
N SER A 711 -46.07 -0.06 -6.10
CA SER A 711 -44.91 0.64 -6.65
C SER A 711 -43.96 -0.31 -7.39
N PHE A 712 -43.70 -1.48 -6.83
CA PHE A 712 -42.77 -2.43 -7.42
C PHE A 712 -43.32 -3.10 -8.69
N GLU A 713 -44.63 -3.37 -8.75
CA GLU A 713 -45.28 -3.84 -9.96
C GLU A 713 -45.19 -2.83 -11.11
N GLY A 714 -45.23 -1.53 -10.79
CA GLY A 714 -44.95 -0.46 -11.75
C GLY A 714 -43.50 -0.44 -12.24
N LEU A 715 -42.53 -0.74 -11.36
CA LEU A 715 -41.12 -0.86 -11.75
C LEU A 715 -40.90 -2.04 -12.69
N LEU A 716 -41.57 -3.17 -12.43
CA LEU A 716 -41.55 -4.31 -13.34
C LEU A 716 -42.14 -3.93 -14.71
N GLU A 717 -43.18 -3.12 -14.78
CA GLU A 717 -43.74 -2.71 -16.08
C GLU A 717 -42.78 -1.84 -16.90
N GLY A 718 -42.04 -0.94 -16.24
CA GLY A 718 -41.10 -0.04 -16.92
C GLY A 718 -39.73 -0.64 -17.23
N HIS A 719 -39.23 -1.52 -16.36
CA HIS A 719 -37.81 -1.93 -16.34
C HIS A 719 -37.59 -3.44 -16.48
N TRP A 720 -38.64 -4.25 -16.61
CA TRP A 720 -38.50 -5.70 -16.70
C TRP A 720 -37.76 -6.14 -17.97
N ARG A 721 -36.84 -7.07 -17.77
CA ARG A 721 -36.21 -7.85 -18.82
C ARG A 721 -36.42 -9.32 -18.53
N THR A 722 -36.94 -10.04 -19.52
CA THR A 722 -37.06 -11.49 -19.41
C THR A 722 -35.67 -12.11 -19.31
N PRO A 723 -35.29 -12.67 -18.15
CA PRO A 723 -33.97 -13.26 -17.99
C PRO A 723 -33.91 -14.55 -18.82
N THR A 724 -32.83 -14.73 -19.58
CA THR A 724 -32.56 -15.96 -20.34
C THR A 724 -32.05 -17.10 -19.46
N ILE A 725 -31.64 -16.78 -18.22
CA ILE A 725 -31.17 -17.72 -17.20
C ILE A 725 -31.93 -17.42 -15.91
N GLU A 726 -32.65 -18.41 -15.38
CA GLU A 726 -33.39 -18.24 -14.14
C GLU A 726 -32.44 -18.07 -12.94
N PRO A 727 -32.56 -16.98 -12.16
CA PRO A 727 -31.71 -16.75 -11.01
C PRO A 727 -32.06 -17.71 -9.86
N GLU A 728 -31.03 -18.23 -9.16
CA GLU A 728 -31.24 -19.09 -8.01
C GLU A 728 -31.83 -18.30 -6.83
N ILE A 729 -33.05 -18.66 -6.42
CA ILE A 729 -33.76 -17.99 -5.31
C ILE A 729 -33.48 -18.73 -4.01
N SER A 730 -32.71 -18.10 -3.11
CA SER A 730 -32.43 -18.68 -1.78
C SER A 730 -33.72 -18.91 -0.97
N LYS A 731 -33.75 -20.00 -0.16
CA LYS A 731 -34.87 -20.32 0.73
C LYS A 731 -35.29 -19.13 1.60
N ARG A 732 -34.32 -18.42 2.18
CA ARG A 732 -34.55 -17.21 2.99
C ARG A 732 -35.27 -16.09 2.22
N THR A 733 -34.90 -15.87 0.96
CA THR A 733 -35.59 -14.89 0.10
C THR A 733 -37.03 -15.33 -0.16
N ARG A 734 -37.25 -16.62 -0.49
CA ARG A 734 -38.58 -17.18 -0.74
C ARG A 734 -39.50 -17.04 0.47
N ASP A 735 -39.00 -17.40 1.66
CA ASP A 735 -39.76 -17.33 2.91
C ASP A 735 -40.19 -15.89 3.23
N ARG A 736 -39.30 -14.92 3.04
CA ARG A 736 -39.59 -13.49 3.26
C ARG A 736 -40.61 -12.91 2.28
N LEU A 737 -40.61 -13.39 1.03
CA LEU A 737 -41.50 -12.89 -0.02
C LEU A 737 -42.87 -13.59 -0.04
N GLN A 738 -43.15 -14.51 0.89
CA GLN A 738 -44.48 -15.12 1.02
C GLN A 738 -45.60 -14.09 1.20
N VAL A 739 -45.30 -12.93 1.77
CA VAL A 739 -46.25 -11.81 1.90
C VAL A 739 -46.83 -11.35 0.55
N PHE A 740 -46.12 -11.59 -0.55
CA PHE A 740 -46.54 -11.25 -1.92
C PHE A 740 -47.05 -12.45 -2.73
N GLN A 741 -47.34 -13.60 -2.10
CA GLN A 741 -47.73 -14.82 -2.81
C GLN A 741 -49.01 -14.68 -3.64
N ASN A 742 -49.88 -13.73 -3.29
CA ASN A 742 -51.15 -13.50 -3.99
C ASN A 742 -51.01 -12.54 -5.19
N SER A 743 -49.83 -11.97 -5.45
CA SER A 743 -49.61 -11.11 -6.62
C SER A 743 -49.55 -11.94 -7.90
N PRO A 744 -50.17 -11.50 -9.01
CA PRO A 744 -50.04 -12.17 -10.30
C PRO A 744 -48.60 -12.12 -10.86
N LYS A 745 -47.75 -11.23 -10.35
CA LYS A 745 -46.33 -11.09 -10.74
C LYS A 745 -45.37 -11.72 -9.71
N HIS A 746 -45.85 -12.58 -8.81
CA HIS A 746 -45.05 -13.14 -7.71
C HIS A 746 -43.71 -13.75 -8.16
N GLU A 747 -43.70 -14.50 -9.26
CA GLU A 747 -42.49 -15.11 -9.81
C GLU A 747 -41.50 -14.04 -10.33
N GLN A 748 -42.00 -13.05 -11.07
CA GLN A 748 -41.18 -11.93 -11.56
C GLN A 748 -40.57 -11.14 -10.39
N ILE A 749 -41.32 -10.95 -9.31
CA ILE A 749 -40.85 -10.29 -8.09
C ILE A 749 -39.67 -11.04 -7.47
N GLN A 750 -39.79 -12.36 -7.33
CA GLN A 750 -38.71 -13.19 -6.79
C GLN A 750 -37.46 -13.15 -7.67
N GLN A 751 -37.65 -13.23 -9.00
CA GLN A 751 -36.55 -13.18 -9.97
C GLN A 751 -35.85 -11.81 -9.97
N ALA A 752 -36.59 -10.70 -9.96
CA ALA A 752 -36.03 -9.35 -9.90
C ALA A 752 -35.19 -9.13 -8.64
N ILE A 753 -35.70 -9.56 -7.48
CA ILE A 753 -34.99 -9.44 -6.19
C ILE A 753 -33.74 -10.33 -6.18
N ALA A 754 -33.84 -11.57 -6.64
CA ALA A 754 -32.70 -12.49 -6.70
C ALA A 754 -31.61 -11.96 -7.66
N SER A 755 -32.00 -11.54 -8.86
CA SER A 755 -31.09 -10.98 -9.87
C SER A 755 -30.41 -9.70 -9.38
N THR A 756 -31.15 -8.79 -8.75
CA THR A 756 -30.58 -7.55 -8.16
C THR A 756 -29.57 -7.86 -7.05
N LYS A 757 -29.88 -8.83 -6.18
CA LYS A 757 -28.94 -9.28 -5.13
C LYS A 757 -27.67 -9.89 -5.72
N GLU A 758 -27.80 -10.68 -6.78
CA GLU A 758 -26.66 -11.29 -7.45
C GLU A 758 -25.79 -10.23 -8.14
N GLN A 759 -26.41 -9.24 -8.77
CA GLN A 759 -25.71 -8.12 -9.40
C GLN A 759 -24.81 -7.34 -8.42
N ILE A 760 -25.29 -7.14 -7.19
CA ILE A 760 -24.56 -6.40 -6.16
C ILE A 760 -23.41 -7.25 -5.57
N LYS A 761 -23.56 -8.58 -5.55
CA LYS A 761 -22.56 -9.51 -5.00
C LYS A 761 -21.47 -9.87 -6.01
N ARG A 762 -21.82 -10.01 -7.29
CA ARG A 762 -20.93 -10.54 -8.31
C ARG A 762 -19.89 -9.50 -8.71
N PHE A 763 -18.62 -9.90 -8.67
CA PHE A 763 -17.49 -9.03 -9.02
C PHE A 763 -17.31 -8.90 -10.55
N GLY A 764 -17.79 -9.88 -11.33
CA GLY A 764 -17.83 -9.84 -12.79
C GLY A 764 -19.12 -9.22 -13.33
N ASP A 765 -19.09 -8.77 -14.58
CA ASP A 765 -20.29 -8.23 -15.23
C ASP A 765 -21.31 -9.36 -15.44
N MET A 766 -22.54 -9.16 -14.96
CA MET A 766 -23.66 -10.02 -15.35
C MET A 766 -23.97 -9.79 -16.82
N ARG A 767 -24.26 -10.85 -17.55
CA ARG A 767 -24.68 -10.71 -18.94
C ARG A 767 -26.04 -10.00 -18.97
N PRO A 768 -26.36 -9.20 -20.00
CA PRO A 768 -27.67 -8.55 -20.10
C PRO A 768 -28.85 -9.51 -19.96
N GLY A 769 -28.71 -10.77 -20.38
CA GLY A 769 -29.72 -11.82 -20.22
C GLY A 769 -29.77 -12.51 -18.84
N GLU A 770 -28.91 -12.15 -17.89
CA GLU A 770 -28.94 -12.61 -16.48
C GLU A 770 -29.61 -11.56 -15.56
N CYS A 771 -29.85 -10.34 -16.08
CA CYS A 771 -30.48 -9.24 -15.35
C CYS A 771 -31.99 -9.26 -15.57
N ALA A 772 -32.79 -9.34 -14.50
CA ALA A 772 -34.25 -9.22 -14.59
C ALA A 772 -34.75 -7.77 -14.68
N LEU A 773 -33.89 -6.79 -14.34
CA LEU A 773 -34.16 -5.35 -14.46
C LEU A 773 -33.08 -4.68 -15.31
N ASP A 774 -33.44 -3.68 -16.10
CA ASP A 774 -32.53 -2.96 -16.99
C ASP A 774 -31.73 -1.82 -16.33
N LEU A 775 -31.81 -1.69 -15.00
CA LEU A 775 -31.23 -0.59 -14.22
C LEU A 775 -29.74 -0.34 -14.50
N THR A 776 -28.98 -1.38 -14.85
CA THR A 776 -27.56 -1.26 -15.25
C THR A 776 -27.38 -0.33 -16.45
N GLU A 777 -28.23 -0.49 -17.47
CA GLU A 777 -28.14 0.28 -18.70
C GLU A 777 -28.67 1.68 -18.51
N VAL A 778 -29.74 1.82 -17.72
CA VAL A 778 -30.30 3.12 -17.31
C VAL A 778 -29.24 3.94 -16.58
N VAL A 779 -28.62 3.39 -15.53
CA VAL A 779 -27.53 4.05 -14.77
C VAL A 779 -26.35 4.40 -15.68
N ALA A 780 -25.94 3.49 -16.57
CA ALA A 780 -24.85 3.75 -17.51
C ALA A 780 -25.20 4.84 -18.53
N GLY A 781 -26.45 4.94 -18.96
CA GLY A 781 -26.94 6.02 -19.84
C GLY A 781 -26.92 7.38 -19.15
N ILE A 782 -27.49 7.47 -17.96
CA ILE A 782 -27.53 8.70 -17.14
C ILE A 782 -26.10 9.19 -16.84
N ARG A 783 -25.21 8.29 -16.45
CA ARG A 783 -23.80 8.65 -16.17
C ARG A 783 -23.05 9.13 -17.40
N ARG A 784 -23.26 8.53 -18.57
CA ARG A 784 -22.70 9.03 -19.82
C ARG A 784 -23.17 10.45 -20.11
N GLN A 785 -24.45 10.75 -19.85
CA GLN A 785 -24.99 12.09 -20.04
C GLN A 785 -24.40 13.09 -19.02
N LEU A 786 -24.31 12.71 -17.74
CA LEU A 786 -23.64 13.51 -16.69
C LEU A 786 -22.19 13.84 -17.07
N GLU A 787 -21.41 12.83 -17.46
CA GLU A 787 -20.02 13.00 -17.89
C GLU A 787 -19.92 13.91 -19.13
N SER A 788 -20.84 13.77 -20.08
CA SER A 788 -20.91 14.62 -21.27
C SER A 788 -21.12 16.10 -20.92
N VAL A 789 -22.03 16.40 -19.98
CA VAL A 789 -22.29 17.77 -19.51
C VAL A 789 -21.04 18.38 -18.86
N VAL A 790 -20.33 17.61 -18.03
CA VAL A 790 -19.10 18.06 -17.36
C VAL A 790 -17.97 18.31 -18.37
N ILE A 791 -17.77 17.40 -19.34
CA ILE A 791 -16.68 17.51 -20.31
C ILE A 791 -16.94 18.62 -21.34
N ASN A 792 -18.17 18.72 -21.85
CA ASN A 792 -18.52 19.71 -22.89
C ASN A 792 -18.50 21.14 -22.37
N SER A 793 -18.83 21.35 -21.09
CA SER A 793 -18.78 22.67 -20.45
C SER A 793 -17.35 23.14 -20.16
N ALA A 794 -16.43 22.23 -19.78
CA ALA A 794 -15.01 22.55 -19.64
C ALA A 794 -14.39 23.07 -20.95
N ASN A 795 -14.85 22.58 -22.11
CA ASN A 795 -14.40 23.03 -23.43
C ASN A 795 -15.00 24.39 -23.85
N ARG A 796 -16.14 24.83 -23.27
CA ARG A 796 -16.79 26.13 -23.56
C ARG A 796 -16.35 27.25 -22.63
N SER A 797 -15.76 26.92 -21.47
CA SER A 797 -15.44 27.84 -20.35
C SER A 797 -14.28 28.81 -20.61
N ILE A 798 -13.76 28.94 -21.83
CA ILE A 798 -12.78 29.98 -22.16
C ILE A 798 -13.46 31.38 -22.19
N ALA A 799 -14.80 31.44 -22.27
CA ALA A 799 -15.55 32.68 -22.46
C ALA A 799 -16.31 33.23 -21.23
N ASP A 800 -16.37 32.51 -20.10
CA ASP A 800 -17.10 32.96 -18.89
C ASP A 800 -16.34 32.54 -17.59
N PRO A 801 -15.79 33.48 -16.78
CA PRO A 801 -14.94 33.16 -15.63
C PRO A 801 -15.66 32.70 -14.35
N ASP A 802 -16.98 32.90 -14.22
CA ASP A 802 -17.65 32.85 -12.91
C ASP A 802 -18.25 31.48 -12.55
N ILE A 803 -17.39 30.51 -12.19
CA ILE A 803 -17.70 29.18 -11.59
C ILE A 803 -17.82 28.01 -12.61
N SER A 804 -16.91 27.04 -12.47
CA SER A 804 -16.88 25.78 -13.23
C SER A 804 -18.20 24.99 -13.10
N MET A 805 -18.64 24.33 -14.18
CA MET A 805 -19.82 23.46 -14.18
C MET A 805 -19.75 22.36 -13.11
N LYS A 806 -18.53 21.87 -12.78
CA LYS A 806 -18.31 20.90 -11.70
C LYS A 806 -18.78 21.44 -10.34
N GLU A 807 -18.54 22.72 -10.05
CA GLU A 807 -19.00 23.37 -8.82
C GLU A 807 -20.52 23.62 -8.82
N LYS A 808 -21.14 23.88 -9.98
CA LYS A 808 -22.61 24.01 -10.10
C LYS A 808 -23.35 22.69 -9.85
N LEU A 809 -22.74 21.56 -10.25
CA LEU A 809 -23.30 20.22 -10.08
C LEU A 809 -23.01 19.59 -8.71
N LYS A 810 -21.96 20.05 -8.03
CA LYS A 810 -21.56 19.59 -6.69
C LYS A 810 -22.69 19.52 -5.65
N PRO A 811 -23.56 20.53 -5.47
CA PRO A 811 -24.67 20.43 -4.52
C PRO A 811 -25.72 19.37 -4.90
N LYS A 812 -25.74 18.90 -6.16
CA LYS A 812 -26.73 17.96 -6.71
C LYS A 812 -26.21 16.52 -6.76
N TYR A 813 -24.89 16.35 -6.99
CA TYR A 813 -24.28 15.04 -7.26
C TYR A 813 -23.00 14.74 -6.44
N GLY A 814 -22.55 15.68 -5.60
CA GLY A 814 -21.28 15.58 -4.88
C GLY A 814 -20.06 15.97 -5.72
N THR A 815 -18.86 15.81 -5.15
CA THR A 815 -17.58 16.23 -5.76
C THR A 815 -17.10 15.31 -6.87
N ASP A 816 -17.21 13.99 -6.63
CA ASP A 816 -16.54 12.96 -7.40
C ASP A 816 -17.46 12.41 -8.48
N LEU A 817 -17.68 13.21 -9.54
CA LEU A 817 -18.72 12.96 -10.54
C LEU A 817 -18.46 11.73 -11.45
N PHE A 818 -17.21 11.24 -11.54
CA PHE A 818 -16.86 10.13 -12.42
C PHE A 818 -16.91 8.80 -11.66
N LYS A 819 -17.93 7.98 -11.91
CA LYS A 819 -18.24 6.80 -11.09
C LYS A 819 -17.89 5.49 -11.81
N CYS A 820 -17.55 4.45 -11.04
CA CYS A 820 -17.35 3.10 -11.59
C CYS A 820 -18.70 2.49 -12.01
N PRO A 821 -18.83 1.88 -13.20
CA PRO A 821 -20.09 1.29 -13.65
C PRO A 821 -20.51 0.01 -12.89
N ARG A 822 -19.60 -0.64 -12.13
CA ARG A 822 -19.88 -1.90 -11.44
C ARG A 822 -20.53 -1.70 -10.08
N PHE A 823 -21.71 -2.27 -9.87
CA PHE A 823 -22.49 -2.12 -8.62
C PHE A 823 -21.78 -2.73 -7.39
N SER A 824 -21.02 -3.80 -7.60
CA SER A 824 -20.20 -4.44 -6.57
C SER A 824 -18.92 -3.67 -6.22
N CYS A 825 -18.59 -2.60 -6.96
CA CYS A 825 -17.41 -1.78 -6.71
C CYS A 825 -17.72 -0.63 -5.74
N LYS A 826 -16.87 -0.41 -4.73
CA LYS A 826 -17.00 0.74 -3.80
C LYS A 826 -16.97 2.11 -4.50
N TYR A 827 -16.31 2.21 -5.66
CA TYR A 827 -16.25 3.43 -6.45
C TYR A 827 -17.50 3.64 -7.31
N PHE A 828 -18.50 2.76 -7.19
CA PHE A 828 -19.83 2.98 -7.73
C PHE A 828 -20.49 4.20 -7.08
N THR A 829 -20.38 4.36 -5.75
CA THR A 829 -20.93 5.51 -5.03
C THR A 829 -19.90 6.59 -4.75
N ARG A 830 -18.64 6.21 -4.45
CA ARG A 830 -17.58 7.18 -4.13
C ARG A 830 -17.15 7.98 -5.34
N GLY A 831 -16.77 7.32 -6.43
CA GLY A 831 -16.30 7.98 -7.64
C GLY A 831 -14.85 8.40 -7.63
N PHE A 832 -14.54 9.21 -8.63
CA PHE A 832 -13.23 9.78 -8.92
C PHE A 832 -13.41 11.25 -9.33
N ASP A 833 -12.36 12.02 -9.14
CA ASP A 833 -12.35 13.44 -9.49
C ASP A 833 -12.25 13.67 -10.99
N SER A 834 -11.69 12.70 -11.72
CA SER A 834 -11.49 12.77 -13.16
C SER A 834 -11.90 11.48 -13.89
N LYS A 835 -12.28 11.63 -15.16
CA LYS A 835 -12.55 10.49 -16.05
C LYS A 835 -11.34 9.57 -16.21
N HIS A 836 -10.14 10.14 -16.24
CA HIS A 836 -8.90 9.38 -16.44
C HIS A 836 -8.66 8.37 -15.30
N GLU A 837 -8.82 8.82 -14.05
CA GLU A 837 -8.70 7.95 -12.87
C GLU A 837 -9.74 6.83 -12.88
N ARG A 838 -10.99 7.16 -13.22
CA ARG A 838 -12.07 6.19 -13.38
C ARG A 838 -11.73 5.15 -14.45
N ASP A 839 -11.33 5.59 -15.63
CA ASP A 839 -11.02 4.70 -16.77
C ASP A 839 -9.84 3.77 -16.41
N GLY A 840 -8.79 4.30 -15.78
CA GLY A 840 -7.67 3.50 -15.27
C GLY A 840 -8.08 2.47 -14.21
N HIS A 841 -9.06 2.80 -13.37
CA HIS A 841 -9.68 1.85 -12.45
C HIS A 841 -10.49 0.77 -13.18
N VAL A 842 -11.32 1.15 -14.16
CA VAL A 842 -12.17 0.22 -14.93
C VAL A 842 -11.36 -0.75 -15.79
N GLN A 843 -10.19 -0.37 -16.31
CA GLN A 843 -9.32 -1.32 -17.02
C GLN A 843 -8.85 -2.50 -16.16
N ARG A 844 -8.87 -2.37 -14.82
CA ARG A 844 -8.55 -3.49 -13.90
C ARG A 844 -9.67 -4.52 -13.84
N HIS A 845 -10.89 -4.11 -14.19
CA HIS A 845 -12.11 -4.91 -14.17
C HIS A 845 -12.29 -5.78 -15.43
N GLU A 846 -11.70 -5.39 -16.57
CA GLU A 846 -11.96 -5.93 -17.92
C GLU A 846 -10.96 -7.00 -18.44
N ARG A 847 -10.12 -7.59 -17.58
CA ARG A 847 -9.11 -8.58 -18.03
C ARG A 847 -9.74 -9.94 -18.39
N PRO A 848 -9.65 -10.42 -19.66
CA PRO A 848 -10.52 -11.49 -20.18
C PRO A 848 -10.04 -12.93 -19.92
N PHE A 849 -8.75 -13.18 -19.71
CA PHE A 849 -8.23 -14.54 -19.54
C PHE A 849 -7.99 -14.85 -18.06
N ARG A 850 -8.88 -15.57 -17.41
CA ARG A 850 -8.82 -15.85 -15.96
C ARG A 850 -8.43 -17.30 -15.69
N CYS A 851 -7.71 -17.53 -14.59
CA CYS A 851 -7.45 -18.88 -14.11
C CYS A 851 -8.74 -19.49 -13.54
N THR A 852 -8.95 -20.77 -13.80
CA THR A 852 -10.13 -21.53 -13.37
C THR A 852 -10.02 -22.04 -11.93
N ASP A 853 -8.83 -21.98 -11.33
CA ASP A 853 -8.63 -22.29 -9.92
C ASP A 853 -9.07 -21.10 -9.05
N ILE A 854 -10.11 -21.34 -8.23
CA ILE A 854 -10.76 -20.36 -7.34
C ILE A 854 -9.81 -19.76 -6.30
N ASN A 855 -8.71 -20.45 -5.99
CA ASN A 855 -7.74 -20.03 -4.99
C ASN A 855 -6.46 -19.42 -5.61
N CYS A 856 -6.48 -19.10 -6.90
CA CYS A 856 -5.30 -18.64 -7.62
C CYS A 856 -5.30 -17.18 -8.07
N THR A 857 -4.10 -16.57 -8.11
CA THR A 857 -3.81 -15.21 -8.56
C THR A 857 -4.34 -14.88 -9.96
N GLY A 858 -4.52 -15.89 -10.82
CA GLY A 858 -5.01 -15.72 -12.16
C GLY A 858 -6.50 -15.39 -12.27
N PHE A 859 -7.27 -15.44 -11.17
CA PHE A 859 -8.69 -15.08 -11.16
C PHE A 859 -8.94 -13.59 -11.50
N ILE A 860 -7.97 -12.70 -11.20
CA ILE A 860 -8.01 -11.26 -11.55
C ILE A 860 -8.01 -11.05 -13.08
N GLY A 861 -7.53 -12.04 -13.83
CA GLY A 861 -7.49 -12.03 -15.27
C GLY A 861 -6.19 -11.46 -15.84
N PHE A 862 -5.79 -12.02 -16.97
CA PHE A 862 -4.67 -11.62 -17.80
C PHE A 862 -5.19 -10.93 -19.05
N ALA A 863 -4.41 -9.95 -19.54
CA ALA A 863 -4.72 -9.26 -20.78
C ALA A 863 -4.54 -10.15 -22.03
N MET A 864 -3.74 -11.23 -21.94
CA MET A 864 -3.46 -12.17 -23.04
C MET A 864 -3.46 -13.62 -22.55
N LYS A 865 -3.95 -14.54 -23.40
CA LYS A 865 -4.03 -15.98 -23.12
C LYS A 865 -2.66 -16.60 -22.79
N GLU A 866 -1.61 -16.17 -23.46
CA GLU A 866 -0.23 -16.66 -23.25
C GLU A 866 0.28 -16.44 -21.82
N ARG A 867 -0.20 -15.39 -21.14
CA ARG A 867 0.14 -15.13 -19.73
C ARG A 867 -0.66 -16.00 -18.76
N LEU A 868 -1.90 -16.35 -19.12
CA LEU A 868 -2.66 -17.36 -18.40
C LEU A 868 -1.99 -18.74 -18.56
N ASP A 869 -1.59 -19.11 -19.78
CA ASP A 869 -0.93 -20.39 -20.04
C ASP A 869 0.41 -20.50 -19.30
N LYS A 870 1.18 -19.41 -19.23
CA LYS A 870 2.40 -19.32 -18.43
C LYS A 870 2.12 -19.46 -16.93
N HIS A 871 1.09 -18.77 -16.44
CA HIS A 871 0.64 -18.85 -15.06
C HIS A 871 0.17 -20.26 -14.66
N LEU A 872 -0.59 -20.95 -15.53
CA LEU A 872 -1.01 -22.34 -15.30
C LEU A 872 0.20 -23.29 -15.20
N LYS A 873 1.22 -23.07 -16.05
CA LYS A 873 2.48 -23.83 -16.01
C LYS A 873 3.35 -23.56 -14.78
N GLU A 874 3.34 -22.33 -14.27
CA GLU A 874 4.22 -21.92 -13.17
C GLU A 874 3.59 -22.14 -11.78
N ILE A 875 2.25 -22.16 -11.69
CA ILE A 875 1.53 -22.18 -10.40
C ILE A 875 0.71 -23.45 -10.17
N HIS A 876 0.18 -24.09 -11.23
CA HIS A 876 -0.71 -25.25 -11.10
C HIS A 876 -0.13 -26.57 -11.62
N THR A 877 1.16 -26.58 -11.93
CA THR A 877 1.84 -27.83 -12.30
C THR A 877 2.44 -28.41 -11.03
N ASP A 878 1.99 -29.60 -10.64
CA ASP A 878 2.34 -30.27 -9.39
C ASP A 878 3.86 -30.55 -9.33
N PRO A 879 4.57 -30.32 -8.20
CA PRO A 879 6.00 -30.64 -8.07
C PRO A 879 6.30 -32.14 -8.21
N GLY A 880 5.27 -33.01 -8.24
CA GLY A 880 5.39 -34.46 -8.40
C GLY A 880 5.76 -34.95 -9.80
N ASP A 881 5.61 -34.14 -10.85
CA ASP A 881 5.92 -34.53 -12.24
C ASP A 881 7.28 -34.04 -12.75
N GLN A 882 8.13 -33.52 -11.85
CA GLN A 882 9.56 -33.31 -12.12
C GLN A 882 10.40 -33.93 -11.00
N VAL A 883 10.31 -35.24 -10.86
CA VAL A 883 11.47 -36.01 -10.38
C VAL A 883 12.46 -36.04 -11.54
N PRO A 884 13.70 -35.52 -11.42
CA PRO A 884 14.76 -35.94 -12.31
C PRO A 884 15.04 -37.40 -11.95
N SER A 885 14.40 -38.33 -12.67
CA SER A 885 14.85 -39.71 -12.68
C SER A 885 16.28 -39.71 -13.22
N PHE A 886 17.20 -40.23 -12.43
CA PHE A 886 18.54 -40.57 -12.92
C PHE A 886 18.36 -41.52 -14.13
N PRO A 887 19.07 -41.32 -15.25
CA PRO A 887 18.93 -42.18 -16.42
C PRO A 887 19.26 -43.62 -16.05
N THR A 888 18.45 -44.58 -16.52
CA THR A 888 18.72 -46.00 -16.30
C THR A 888 19.91 -46.47 -17.15
N GLU A 889 20.61 -47.51 -16.71
CA GLU A 889 21.79 -48.04 -17.43
C GLU A 889 21.48 -48.45 -18.89
N ASP A 890 20.22 -48.79 -19.18
CA ASP A 890 19.76 -49.05 -20.55
C ASP A 890 19.69 -47.78 -21.42
N GLU A 891 19.27 -46.63 -20.86
CA GLU A 891 19.27 -45.34 -21.58
C GLU A 891 20.70 -44.83 -21.84
N ILE A 892 21.63 -45.14 -20.94
CA ILE A 892 23.06 -44.84 -21.12
C ILE A 892 23.66 -45.75 -22.21
N ALA A 893 23.28 -47.03 -22.24
CA ALA A 893 23.74 -48.01 -23.23
C ALA A 893 23.16 -47.78 -24.65
N GLU A 894 22.01 -47.11 -24.76
CA GLU A 894 21.41 -46.73 -26.04
C GLU A 894 22.10 -45.48 -26.63
N SER A 895 22.44 -44.50 -25.78
CA SER A 895 23.22 -43.31 -26.19
C SER A 895 24.67 -43.63 -26.63
N GLN A 896 25.24 -44.71 -26.08
CA GLN A 896 26.57 -45.18 -26.48
C GLN A 896 26.55 -45.98 -27.79
N ARG A 897 25.39 -46.49 -28.22
CA ARG A 897 25.26 -47.19 -29.50
C ARG A 897 25.02 -46.23 -30.67
N GLU A 898 24.37 -45.08 -30.45
CA GLU A 898 24.22 -44.06 -31.49
C GLU A 898 25.52 -43.33 -31.87
N TYR A 899 26.59 -43.48 -31.07
CA TYR A 899 27.91 -42.88 -31.37
C TYR A 899 28.81 -43.73 -32.27
N LEU A 900 28.45 -44.99 -32.59
CA LEU A 900 29.34 -45.92 -33.29
C LEU A 900 28.95 -46.25 -34.75
N ASP A 901 27.79 -45.79 -35.26
CA ASP A 901 27.30 -46.16 -36.59
C ASP A 901 27.25 -45.01 -37.63
N ALA A 902 27.92 -43.88 -37.39
CA ALA A 902 27.91 -42.73 -38.30
C ALA A 902 29.23 -42.43 -39.03
N GLU A 903 30.00 -43.47 -39.39
CA GLU A 903 31.01 -43.40 -40.45
C GLU A 903 30.98 -44.68 -41.32
N VAL A 904 30.03 -44.82 -42.26
CA VAL A 904 30.26 -45.53 -43.53
C VAL A 904 29.34 -44.98 -44.65
N ASP A 905 30.00 -44.62 -45.75
CA ASP A 905 29.61 -44.55 -47.16
C ASP A 905 28.73 -43.46 -47.79
N ALA A 906 29.39 -42.78 -48.73
CA ALA A 906 28.84 -42.18 -49.93
C ALA A 906 28.68 -43.24 -51.03
N ASN A 907 27.55 -43.24 -51.76
CA ASN A 907 27.49 -43.11 -53.22
C ASN A 907 26.12 -43.47 -53.85
N ALA A 908 25.82 -42.74 -54.92
CA ALA A 908 25.14 -43.14 -56.17
C ALA A 908 23.61 -43.39 -56.22
N ASP A 909 22.95 -42.42 -56.86
CA ASP A 909 22.21 -42.50 -58.14
C ASP A 909 20.96 -43.39 -58.40
N SER A 910 20.03 -42.72 -59.09
CA SER A 910 19.18 -43.15 -60.22
C SER A 910 17.74 -43.68 -59.99
N GLU A 911 16.81 -42.82 -60.45
CA GLU A 911 15.72 -43.01 -61.43
C GLU A 911 14.60 -44.08 -61.35
N SER A 912 13.39 -43.55 -61.63
CA SER A 912 12.20 -44.12 -62.34
C SER A 912 11.37 -45.18 -61.60
N GLY A 913 10.05 -44.98 -61.38
CA GLY A 913 8.93 -45.26 -62.32
C GLY A 913 8.47 -46.72 -62.11
N SER A 914 7.22 -47.15 -61.95
CA SER A 914 5.86 -46.67 -62.25
C SER A 914 4.83 -47.57 -61.56
N GLU A 915 3.67 -46.98 -61.24
CA GLU A 915 2.29 -47.50 -61.14
C GLU A 915 1.91 -48.99 -60.92
N SER A 916 1.10 -49.16 -59.87
CA SER A 916 -0.16 -49.96 -59.79
C SER A 916 -0.06 -51.49 -59.64
N ASP A 917 -0.86 -52.20 -58.81
CA ASP A 917 -2.31 -52.10 -58.62
C ASP A 917 -2.79 -52.91 -57.37
N LYS A 918 -3.87 -52.43 -56.72
CA LYS A 918 -4.95 -53.11 -55.92
C LYS A 918 -4.61 -53.90 -54.63
N ALA A 919 -4.97 -53.42 -53.43
CA ALA A 919 -6.30 -53.44 -52.74
C ALA A 919 -6.42 -54.64 -51.76
N ALA A 920 -6.87 -54.56 -50.50
CA ALA A 920 -7.69 -53.57 -49.78
C ALA A 920 -7.53 -53.66 -48.23
N GLN A 921 -7.44 -52.48 -47.59
CA GLN A 921 -8.16 -51.97 -46.39
C GLN A 921 -8.06 -52.68 -45.01
N PRO A 922 -7.92 -51.94 -43.88
CA PRO A 922 -8.80 -50.82 -43.51
C PRO A 922 -8.13 -49.47 -43.17
N ALA A 923 -8.87 -48.41 -43.49
CA ALA A 923 -8.61 -46.97 -43.37
C ALA A 923 -9.82 -46.33 -42.62
N GLN A 924 -9.86 -45.14 -42.04
CA GLN A 924 -8.96 -43.99 -41.84
C GLN A 924 -9.77 -42.96 -41.00
N SER A 925 -9.08 -42.09 -40.26
CA SER A 925 -9.32 -40.64 -40.24
C SER A 925 -8.22 -40.01 -39.38
N SER A 926 -7.06 -39.68 -39.93
CA SER A 926 -6.69 -38.51 -40.77
C SER A 926 -5.90 -37.49 -39.94
N ARG A 927 -4.56 -37.59 -40.10
CA ARG A 927 -3.55 -36.62 -39.67
C ARG A 927 -3.65 -35.37 -40.54
N PRO A 928 -3.54 -34.14 -39.98
CA PRO A 928 -3.27 -32.97 -40.79
C PRO A 928 -1.76 -32.82 -41.07
N ALA A 929 -1.49 -32.51 -42.33
CA ALA A 929 -0.27 -32.08 -43.01
C ALA A 929 0.94 -31.61 -42.18
N LYS A 930 2.14 -32.03 -42.66
CA LYS A 930 3.40 -31.29 -42.54
C LYS A 930 3.15 -29.82 -42.94
N ARG A 931 3.10 -28.93 -41.95
CA ARG A 931 3.27 -27.49 -42.19
C ARG A 931 4.72 -27.25 -42.55
N THR A 932 4.98 -27.10 -43.84
CA THR A 932 5.97 -26.13 -44.35
C THR A 932 5.86 -24.89 -43.47
N LYS A 933 6.95 -24.58 -42.76
CA LYS A 933 7.06 -23.31 -42.05
C LYS A 933 7.16 -22.25 -43.14
N THR A 934 6.01 -21.74 -43.59
CA THR A 934 5.94 -20.48 -44.32
C THR A 934 6.64 -19.48 -43.41
N GLN A 935 7.86 -19.11 -43.78
CA GLN A 935 8.59 -18.05 -43.12
C GLN A 935 7.74 -16.81 -43.35
N THR A 936 6.99 -16.42 -42.32
CA THR A 936 6.05 -15.31 -42.40
C THR A 936 6.90 -14.06 -42.49
N GLU A 937 7.05 -13.57 -43.71
CA GLU A 937 7.71 -12.32 -44.03
C GLU A 937 6.84 -11.17 -43.51
N PHE A 938 7.33 -10.46 -42.49
CA PHE A 938 6.65 -9.28 -41.96
C PHE A 938 7.09 -8.06 -42.76
N LYS A 939 6.34 -7.71 -43.81
CA LYS A 939 6.56 -6.48 -44.58
C LYS A 939 6.17 -5.24 -43.78
N CYS A 940 6.96 -4.18 -43.92
CA CYS A 940 6.59 -2.86 -43.42
C CYS A 940 5.46 -2.29 -44.28
N SER A 941 4.49 -1.62 -43.65
CA SER A 941 3.39 -0.95 -44.35
C SER A 941 3.76 0.39 -45.02
N HIS A 942 4.98 0.89 -44.78
CA HIS A 942 5.42 2.24 -45.20
C HIS A 942 6.71 2.23 -46.03
N CYS A 943 7.35 1.06 -46.22
CA CYS A 943 8.51 0.90 -47.11
C CYS A 943 8.70 -0.57 -47.51
N ASP A 944 9.56 -0.84 -48.49
CA ASP A 944 9.74 -2.19 -49.05
C ASP A 944 10.55 -3.17 -48.19
N LYS A 945 10.79 -2.84 -46.91
CA LYS A 945 11.59 -3.69 -46.01
C LYS A 945 10.76 -4.84 -45.44
N THR A 946 11.34 -6.03 -45.50
CA THR A 946 10.75 -7.28 -45.01
C THR A 946 11.57 -7.85 -43.86
N PHE A 947 10.90 -8.31 -42.80
CA PHE A 947 11.56 -8.82 -41.59
C PHE A 947 11.16 -10.27 -41.30
N ALA A 948 12.11 -11.09 -40.86
CA ALA A 948 11.88 -12.49 -40.51
C ALA A 948 11.15 -12.71 -39.17
N LYS A 949 11.00 -11.66 -38.33
CA LYS A 949 10.35 -11.73 -37.01
C LYS A 949 9.49 -10.49 -36.77
N ARG A 950 8.29 -10.67 -36.20
CA ARG A 950 7.29 -9.62 -35.97
C ARG A 950 7.85 -8.43 -35.18
N TRP A 951 8.59 -8.71 -34.10
CA TRP A 951 9.18 -7.66 -33.25
C TRP A 951 10.21 -6.78 -33.95
N ASN A 952 10.91 -7.28 -34.98
CA ASN A 952 11.84 -6.49 -35.79
C ASN A 952 11.09 -5.48 -36.67
N ARG A 953 9.97 -5.90 -37.27
CA ARG A 953 9.08 -5.03 -38.04
C ARG A 953 8.37 -4.01 -37.14
N ASP A 954 7.84 -4.43 -35.99
CA ASP A 954 7.15 -3.52 -35.05
C ASP A 954 8.10 -2.45 -34.49
N SER A 955 9.37 -2.80 -34.28
CA SER A 955 10.37 -1.81 -33.90
C SER A 955 10.78 -0.90 -35.06
N HIS A 956 10.84 -1.42 -36.28
CA HIS A 956 11.11 -0.61 -37.47
C HIS A 956 9.99 0.41 -37.75
N LEU A 957 8.73 0.05 -37.48
CA LEU A 957 7.57 0.96 -37.63
C LEU A 957 7.69 2.23 -36.77
N LYS A 958 8.51 2.23 -35.71
CA LYS A 958 8.80 3.45 -34.94
C LYS A 958 9.51 4.53 -35.75
N ILE A 959 10.18 4.18 -36.85
CA ILE A 959 10.80 5.15 -37.76
C ILE A 959 9.74 5.88 -38.61
N HIS A 960 8.52 5.35 -38.72
CA HIS A 960 7.42 5.93 -39.50
C HIS A 960 6.36 6.66 -38.65
N GLY A 961 6.52 6.71 -37.32
CA GLY A 961 5.58 7.35 -36.38
C GLY A 961 6.01 8.75 -35.91
N ILE A 962 5.22 9.36 -35.01
CA ILE A 962 5.43 10.72 -34.47
C ILE A 962 6.61 10.80 -33.45
N GLY A 963 7.29 9.68 -33.17
CA GLY A 963 8.54 9.69 -32.40
C GLY A 963 9.72 9.98 -33.32
N GLU A 964 10.46 11.07 -33.07
CA GLU A 964 11.60 11.43 -33.91
C GLU A 964 12.62 10.28 -34.02
N PRO A 965 13.02 9.90 -35.25
CA PRO A 965 14.03 8.87 -35.41
C PRO A 965 15.40 9.38 -34.92
N LEU A 966 16.10 8.53 -34.18
CA LEU A 966 17.42 8.84 -33.64
C LEU A 966 18.43 8.85 -34.79
N THR A 967 18.81 10.05 -35.21
CA THR A 967 19.69 10.27 -36.36
C THR A 967 21.15 10.39 -35.92
N CYS A 968 22.02 9.67 -36.62
CA CYS A 968 23.46 9.80 -36.44
C CYS A 968 23.93 11.15 -37.00
N HIS A 969 24.44 12.04 -36.16
CA HIS A 969 24.94 13.36 -36.59
C HIS A 969 26.16 13.27 -37.53
N MET A 970 26.88 12.15 -37.55
CA MET A 970 28.07 11.96 -38.40
C MET A 970 27.75 11.53 -39.84
N CYS A 971 26.65 10.80 -40.07
CA CYS A 971 26.32 10.28 -41.41
C CYS A 971 24.82 10.24 -41.74
N GLY A 972 23.98 10.89 -40.94
CA GLY A 972 22.55 11.04 -41.18
C GLY A 972 21.73 9.76 -41.08
N THR A 973 22.32 8.64 -40.63
CA THR A 973 21.60 7.35 -40.59
C THR A 973 20.62 7.29 -39.42
N SER A 974 19.34 7.07 -39.72
CA SER A 974 18.26 6.95 -38.74
C SER A 974 18.16 5.56 -38.11
N CYS A 975 18.14 5.48 -36.78
CA CYS A 975 18.01 4.26 -36.00
C CYS A 975 16.69 4.24 -35.22
N ALA A 976 16.05 3.06 -35.13
CA ALA A 976 14.77 2.89 -34.42
C ALA A 976 14.89 2.85 -32.88
N ARG A 977 16.11 2.66 -32.35
CA ARG A 977 16.38 2.51 -30.91
C ARG A 977 17.73 3.15 -30.56
N GLN A 978 17.86 3.64 -29.32
CA GLN A 978 19.10 4.25 -28.83
C GLN A 978 20.26 3.25 -28.82
N SER A 979 20.03 1.99 -28.45
CA SER A 979 21.07 0.95 -28.50
C SER A 979 21.59 0.67 -29.91
N ASP A 980 20.74 0.81 -30.93
CA ASP A 980 21.13 0.69 -32.33
C ASP A 980 21.96 1.90 -32.79
N LEU A 981 21.61 3.12 -32.34
CA LEU A 981 22.40 4.32 -32.59
C LEU A 981 23.76 4.25 -31.88
N THR A 982 23.81 3.88 -30.59
CA THR A 982 25.06 3.71 -29.84
C THR A 982 25.98 2.67 -30.50
N ARG A 983 25.42 1.56 -31.01
CA ARG A 983 26.18 0.57 -31.78
C ARG A 983 26.66 1.12 -33.12
N HIS A 984 25.84 1.91 -33.80
CA HIS A 984 26.19 2.56 -35.05
C HIS A 984 27.32 3.58 -34.86
N MET A 985 27.29 4.39 -33.79
CA MET A 985 28.31 5.41 -33.49
C MET A 985 29.71 4.81 -33.34
N LYS A 986 29.84 3.55 -32.91
CA LYS A 986 31.13 2.84 -32.85
C LYS A 986 31.77 2.59 -34.22
N LYS A 987 31.05 2.79 -35.34
CA LYS A 987 31.63 2.77 -36.70
C LYS A 987 32.37 4.07 -37.04
N HIS A 988 32.04 5.18 -36.37
CA HIS A 988 32.67 6.48 -36.58
C HIS A 988 33.93 6.70 -35.73
N THR A 989 34.13 5.87 -34.70
CA THR A 989 35.36 5.84 -33.92
C THR A 989 36.40 4.96 -34.60
N THR A 990 37.55 5.52 -34.98
CA THR A 990 38.64 4.82 -35.70
C THR A 990 39.48 3.87 -34.83
N VAL A 991 39.10 3.66 -33.57
CA VAL A 991 39.82 2.77 -32.64
C VAL A 991 39.40 1.31 -32.85
N LYS A 992 40.27 0.53 -33.50
CA LYS A 992 40.12 -0.93 -33.68
C LYS A 992 40.68 -1.67 -32.46
N ALA A 993 39.82 -2.00 -31.48
CA ALA A 993 40.24 -2.55 -30.19
C ALA A 993 40.46 -4.09 -30.15
N PHE A 994 40.01 -4.86 -31.15
CA PHE A 994 39.98 -6.33 -31.06
C PHE A 994 40.90 -6.98 -32.09
N LYS A 995 42.09 -7.46 -31.69
CA LYS A 995 43.07 -8.06 -32.59
C LYS A 995 42.96 -9.60 -32.61
N CYS A 996 43.00 -10.19 -33.81
CA CYS A 996 43.10 -11.63 -33.98
C CYS A 996 44.57 -12.06 -33.81
N GLY A 997 44.92 -12.55 -32.63
CA GLY A 997 46.20 -13.23 -32.38
C GLY A 997 46.82 -12.88 -31.03
N GLY A 998 47.75 -13.73 -30.59
CA GLY A 998 48.39 -13.68 -29.28
C GLY A 998 49.70 -14.47 -29.26
N VAL A 999 50.22 -14.76 -28.07
CA VAL A 999 51.42 -15.60 -27.85
C VAL A 999 50.97 -16.85 -27.08
N LEU A 1000 51.38 -18.02 -27.53
CA LEU A 1000 51.22 -19.31 -26.85
C LEU A 1000 52.27 -19.45 -25.73
N SER A 1001 52.08 -20.36 -24.79
CA SER A 1001 52.97 -20.58 -23.64
C SER A 1001 54.39 -21.02 -24.05
N ASN A 1002 54.55 -21.60 -25.25
CA ASN A 1002 55.84 -21.97 -25.85
C ASN A 1002 56.57 -20.80 -26.56
N GLY A 1003 56.00 -19.59 -26.53
CA GLY A 1003 56.57 -18.40 -27.18
C GLY A 1003 56.21 -18.22 -28.66
N GLN A 1004 55.45 -19.13 -29.28
CA GLN A 1004 54.97 -18.96 -30.65
C GLN A 1004 53.75 -18.04 -30.73
N HIS A 1005 53.66 -17.26 -31.82
CA HIS A 1005 52.49 -16.43 -32.07
C HIS A 1005 51.38 -17.20 -32.80
N TRP A 1006 50.14 -17.02 -32.35
CA TRP A 1006 48.95 -17.54 -33.02
C TRP A 1006 48.07 -16.41 -33.54
N GLY A 1007 47.23 -16.68 -34.54
CA GLY A 1007 46.35 -15.71 -35.19
C GLY A 1007 46.98 -14.87 -36.31
N CYS A 1008 46.17 -14.06 -37.00
CA CYS A 1008 46.57 -13.35 -38.23
C CYS A 1008 46.93 -11.86 -38.06
N GLY A 1009 46.92 -11.34 -36.83
CA GLY A 1009 47.22 -9.96 -36.48
C GLY A 1009 46.17 -8.93 -36.89
N GLN A 1010 45.07 -9.31 -37.56
CA GLN A 1010 44.06 -8.36 -38.02
C GLN A 1010 43.26 -7.76 -36.86
N SER A 1011 43.07 -6.43 -36.90
CA SER A 1011 42.31 -5.70 -35.88
C SER A 1011 40.89 -5.38 -36.36
N PHE A 1012 39.92 -5.69 -35.50
CA PHE A 1012 38.50 -5.56 -35.69
C PHE A 1012 37.94 -4.49 -34.76
N LEU A 1013 36.90 -3.80 -35.23
CA LEU A 1013 36.25 -2.73 -34.47
C LEU A 1013 35.36 -3.28 -33.34
N ARG A 1014 34.94 -4.55 -33.41
CA ARG A 1014 33.98 -5.15 -32.48
C ARG A 1014 34.25 -6.64 -32.26
N ALA A 1015 33.97 -7.14 -31.06
CA ALA A 1015 34.15 -8.54 -30.67
C ALA A 1015 33.28 -9.52 -31.47
N ASP A 1016 32.06 -9.13 -31.88
CA ASP A 1016 31.18 -9.96 -32.70
C ASP A 1016 31.73 -10.19 -34.12
N ILE A 1017 32.45 -9.21 -34.67
CA ILE A 1017 33.12 -9.35 -35.98
C ILE A 1017 34.35 -10.26 -35.85
N LEU A 1018 35.12 -10.16 -34.76
CA LEU A 1018 36.21 -11.08 -34.47
C LEU A 1018 35.70 -12.52 -34.27
N SER A 1019 34.58 -12.70 -33.56
CA SER A 1019 33.91 -14.00 -33.41
C SER A 1019 33.46 -14.59 -34.76
N ASN A 1020 32.93 -13.76 -35.66
CA ASN A 1020 32.59 -14.20 -37.01
C ASN A 1020 33.84 -14.49 -37.87
N HIS A 1021 34.93 -13.76 -37.67
CA HIS A 1021 36.21 -14.07 -38.29
C HIS A 1021 36.67 -15.49 -37.91
N TYR A 1022 36.60 -15.86 -36.64
CA TYR A 1022 36.93 -17.22 -36.15
C TYR A 1022 36.07 -18.33 -36.77
N LYS A 1023 34.83 -18.03 -37.17
CA LYS A 1023 33.96 -18.99 -37.85
C LYS A 1023 34.31 -19.22 -39.33
N SER A 1024 35.09 -18.32 -39.95
CA SER A 1024 35.51 -18.44 -41.34
C SER A 1024 36.63 -19.49 -41.52
N LYS A 1025 36.80 -20.05 -42.73
CA LYS A 1025 37.91 -20.98 -43.02
C LYS A 1025 39.29 -20.41 -42.67
N LYS A 1026 39.48 -19.08 -42.79
CA LYS A 1026 40.73 -18.40 -42.47
C LYS A 1026 40.91 -18.18 -40.97
N GLY A 1027 39.83 -17.87 -40.24
CA GLY A 1027 39.89 -17.66 -38.78
C GLY A 1027 39.91 -18.96 -37.97
N LYS A 1028 39.33 -20.06 -38.47
CA LYS A 1028 39.52 -21.38 -37.86
C LYS A 1028 41.00 -21.79 -37.84
N LYS A 1029 41.74 -21.51 -38.92
CA LYS A 1029 43.21 -21.68 -38.94
C LYS A 1029 43.95 -20.74 -38.00
N CYS A 1030 43.38 -19.57 -37.69
CA CYS A 1030 43.99 -18.62 -36.77
C CYS A 1030 43.95 -19.12 -35.32
N ILE A 1031 42.90 -19.86 -34.93
CA ILE A 1031 42.67 -20.32 -33.55
C ILE A 1031 43.08 -21.78 -33.32
N ALA A 1032 43.32 -22.57 -34.37
CA ALA A 1032 43.66 -23.99 -34.25
C ALA A 1032 44.85 -24.27 -33.31
N ALA A 1033 45.92 -23.48 -33.40
CA ALA A 1033 47.10 -23.63 -32.52
C ALA A 1033 46.81 -23.26 -31.06
N GLN A 1034 45.84 -22.36 -30.81
CA GLN A 1034 45.37 -22.02 -29.47
C GLN A 1034 44.46 -23.12 -28.91
N GLU A 1035 43.60 -23.70 -29.74
CA GLU A 1035 42.69 -24.79 -29.36
C GLU A 1035 43.48 -26.08 -29.06
N GLU A 1036 44.54 -26.39 -29.81
CA GLU A 1036 45.45 -27.52 -29.53
C GLU A 1036 46.20 -27.36 -28.21
N GLU A 1037 46.70 -26.16 -27.88
CA GLU A 1037 47.33 -25.89 -26.59
C GLU A 1037 46.33 -26.02 -25.44
N GLN A 1038 45.11 -25.50 -25.60
CA GLN A 1038 44.06 -25.63 -24.59
C GLN A 1038 43.62 -27.09 -24.39
N ALA A 1039 43.63 -27.90 -25.45
CA ALA A 1039 43.34 -29.34 -25.35
C ALA A 1039 44.47 -30.13 -24.67
N GLN A 1040 45.74 -29.74 -24.86
CA GLN A 1040 46.89 -30.36 -24.19
C GLN A 1040 47.02 -29.96 -22.71
N VAL A 1041 46.54 -28.77 -22.33
CA VAL A 1041 46.51 -28.32 -20.92
C VAL A 1041 45.30 -28.90 -20.15
N ALA A 1042 44.26 -29.34 -20.87
CA ALA A 1042 43.05 -29.95 -20.30
C ALA A 1042 43.08 -31.48 -20.21
N ALA A 1043 44.10 -32.13 -20.79
CA ALA A 1043 44.39 -33.57 -20.66
C ALA A 1043 45.52 -33.79 -19.65
#